data_AF-A0A5N6TS26-F1
#
_entry.id   AF-A0A5N6TS26-F1
#
_cell.length_a   1.000
_cell.length_b   1.000
_cell.length_c   1.000
_cell.angle_alpha   90.00
_cell.angle_beta   90.00
_cell.angle_gamma   90.00
#
_symmetry.space_group_name_H-M   'P 1'
#
loop_
_entity.id
_entity.type
_entity.pdbx_description
1 polymer ?
#
loop_
_entity_poly.entity_id
_entity_poly.type
_entity_poly.pdbx_seq_one_letter_code
_entity_poly.pdbx_strand_id
1 'polypeptide(L)'
;MRFLLATLFASMVSSYAVERFIPGAQIIPASDTDLLERFGAHHNKYNDRRTVTIRSSQNDTDDISRDFLWGIQRANHGGRLLLKKGEKYVIGRKLDLTFLNDIEVQLDGELKATNRPTTQFTDDVSYWQKNNFYYDFQKSITFWRWGGKDIKIFGSGFMNGNGQRWYNEFAGQQILDPDNEYYRPILFLTENATRVSVEGITQLNSPCWTNFFVQSNDVSFDNVFIHAYSTNASAEPKNSDGFDSLNVNGLSVTNTRVNVGDDCFSPKPNTTNIFVQNLWCNNTHGVSMGSIGQYPGVMDIIEHVYIDNVTLLNGQNGARLKAWAGQDVGYGRVNNITYKNIRIENTDAPIVLDQCYFNIEAEECAQYPSQVNVTNILFENIYGTSSGKDGAVVADLVCSPNAVCSDIQLKNISITSPAGSPSTIICDGIQGDIGGSGKTTLLEHILQSNHGFKIAAIVNDMSSLNIDATLIKNHHVSQTKENLIQLQNGCICCTLRGDLLEELAQLTKKDDVQYVVIESTGISEPMQVAETFTAEFSAAMLEADVADDDDKKEILNQIVGLGGLHKLARLDTTVTVIDAFNLLTNFDTAEFLSDRYGGEIIPEDERTISDLMVDQIEFADVIILNKIDTVDEATRGRIKSILRTLNAEAKVIETSYSKVNVGEILDTGKFDFLKAASGAGWLRSLHEMTKRETGNGKRLAPVPETVEYGINSFVYKARRPFHPRRLFSLIHDKFILLQNTEAEEEEEEEEEEEEEEVEDLDDEDEEMEDFPQTDPEGILSNKRLHPVLRPILRSKGFFWLATRPYQFGEWSQAGGMLTVGCGGPWFAEVPDEAWPEDADVRKSIADDFQGPWGDRRQEIVFIGESIDPTAITEILNECLLNDSEMRKWEGIMKRKISRMEKLEKMMRTWEDGWEDWPLLEEEGEESGLKQEKARHHSHSTHRVLAHSSKV
;
A
#
# COMPACT_ATOMS: atom_id res chain seq x y z
N MET A 1 40.65 93.33 -2.84
CA MET A 1 41.07 92.43 -1.75
C MET A 1 39.84 92.14 -0.89
N ARG A 2 39.34 90.90 -0.99
CA ARG A 2 38.44 90.14 -0.10
C ARG A 2 37.06 90.71 0.35
N PHE A 3 36.06 90.00 -0.20
CA PHE A 3 34.73 89.58 0.29
C PHE A 3 33.55 90.56 0.30
N LEU A 4 32.63 90.27 -0.63
CA LEU A 4 31.32 90.87 -0.91
C LEU A 4 30.20 89.92 -0.42
N LEU A 5 29.11 90.50 0.10
CA LEU A 5 27.71 90.03 0.10
C LEU A 5 27.36 88.74 0.86
N ALA A 6 26.18 88.53 1.45
CA ALA A 6 24.96 89.32 1.59
C ALA A 6 24.06 88.69 2.67
N THR A 7 23.13 89.52 3.10
CA THR A 7 21.95 89.39 3.95
C THR A 7 20.92 88.29 3.63
N LEU A 8 20.21 87.89 4.72
CA LEU A 8 18.79 87.50 4.84
C LEU A 8 18.29 86.19 4.18
N PHE A 9 17.85 85.23 4.99
CA PHE A 9 16.46 84.76 5.07
C PHE A 9 16.26 83.80 6.27
N ALA A 10 15.25 84.07 7.09
CA ALA A 10 14.71 83.16 8.09
C ALA A 10 13.53 82.37 7.48
N SER A 11 13.49 81.04 7.68
CA SER A 11 12.28 80.24 7.99
C SER A 11 12.46 78.75 7.66
N MET A 12 12.00 77.89 8.59
CA MET A 12 11.87 76.41 8.53
C MET A 12 13.23 75.67 8.55
N VAL A 13 13.46 74.70 9.44
CA VAL A 13 12.99 73.32 9.33
C VAL A 13 13.06 72.60 10.70
N SER A 14 11.98 71.88 10.98
CA SER A 14 11.72 70.73 11.87
C SER A 14 12.52 70.51 13.18
N SER A 15 11.75 70.13 14.20
CA SER A 15 12.19 69.48 15.42
C SER A 15 12.98 68.19 15.13
N TYR A 16 14.30 68.28 15.02
CA TYR A 16 15.16 67.13 15.26
C TYR A 16 15.27 66.93 16.77
N ALA A 17 14.55 65.92 17.29
CA ALA A 17 14.80 65.41 18.62
C ALA A 17 16.28 65.01 18.70
N VAL A 18 17.05 65.70 19.54
CA VAL A 18 18.39 65.31 19.92
C VAL A 18 18.25 64.03 20.76
N GLU A 19 18.24 62.87 20.10
CA GLU A 19 18.23 61.56 20.75
C GLU A 19 19.55 61.39 21.52
N ARG A 20 19.45 61.47 22.85
CA ARG A 20 20.59 61.31 23.77
C ARG A 20 21.28 59.96 23.51
N PHE A 21 22.60 59.99 23.33
CA PHE A 21 23.43 58.78 23.35
C PHE A 21 23.26 58.06 24.70
N ILE A 22 23.10 56.74 24.66
CA ILE A 22 23.11 55.93 25.88
C ILE A 22 24.55 55.79 26.42
N PRO A 23 24.78 55.79 27.74
CA PRO A 23 26.10 55.62 28.31
C PRO A 23 26.76 54.30 27.88
N GLY A 24 28.03 54.39 27.43
CA GLY A 24 28.80 53.22 27.02
C GLY A 24 28.60 52.76 25.57
N ALA A 25 27.66 53.34 24.82
CA ALA A 25 27.49 53.04 23.40
C ALA A 25 28.46 53.82 22.50
N GLN A 26 28.84 53.21 21.38
CA GLN A 26 29.70 53.81 20.35
C GLN A 26 29.15 53.52 18.96
N ILE A 27 29.31 54.49 18.04
CA ILE A 27 29.00 54.33 16.62
C ILE A 27 30.31 54.48 15.85
N ILE A 28 30.73 53.41 15.18
CA ILE A 28 31.98 53.30 14.43
C ILE A 28 31.66 53.38 12.94
N PRO A 29 32.22 54.34 12.19
CA PRO A 29 32.04 54.43 10.74
C PRO A 29 32.62 53.21 10.01
N ALA A 30 31.99 52.78 8.91
CA ALA A 30 32.51 51.69 8.06
C ALA A 30 33.91 51.98 7.49
N SER A 31 34.30 53.26 7.40
CA SER A 31 35.61 53.69 6.90
C SER A 31 36.75 53.57 7.92
N ASP A 32 36.44 53.32 9.19
CA ASP A 32 37.44 53.24 10.27
C ASP A 32 37.80 51.78 10.55
N THR A 33 38.51 51.16 9.59
CA THR A 33 38.84 49.73 9.61
C THR A 33 39.68 49.33 10.83
N ASP A 34 40.63 50.17 11.23
CA ASP A 34 41.47 49.91 12.41
C ASP A 34 40.64 49.83 13.70
N LEU A 35 39.63 50.70 13.84
CA LEU A 35 38.74 50.67 15.00
C LEU A 35 37.78 49.49 14.93
N LEU A 36 37.27 49.14 13.75
CA LEU A 36 36.44 47.96 13.55
C LEU A 36 37.19 46.67 13.91
N GLU A 37 38.42 46.49 13.44
CA GLU A 37 39.29 45.36 13.81
C GLU A 37 39.53 45.31 15.31
N ARG A 38 39.85 46.45 15.93
CA ARG A 38 40.10 46.53 17.38
C ARG A 38 38.90 46.09 18.21
N PHE A 39 37.69 46.37 17.76
CA PHE A 39 36.47 45.96 18.45
C PHE A 39 35.95 44.58 18.03
N GLY A 40 36.61 43.91 17.09
CA GLY A 40 36.15 42.63 16.53
C GLY A 40 34.95 42.79 15.59
N ALA A 41 34.65 44.01 15.14
CA ALA A 41 33.58 44.29 14.19
C ALA A 41 33.97 44.00 12.74
N HIS A 42 35.24 43.69 12.45
CA HIS A 42 35.68 43.26 11.12
C HIS A 42 35.50 41.74 10.96
N HIS A 43 35.06 41.28 9.78
CA HIS A 43 34.81 39.85 9.53
C HIS A 43 35.27 39.42 8.13
N ASN A 44 36.05 38.35 8.03
CA ASN A 44 36.66 37.92 6.76
C ASN A 44 35.63 37.55 5.67
N LYS A 45 34.42 37.13 6.05
CA LYS A 45 33.32 36.76 5.12
C LYS A 45 32.44 37.96 4.72
N TYR A 46 32.46 39.05 5.48
CA TYR A 46 31.45 40.12 5.39
C TYR A 46 32.06 41.51 5.31
N ASN A 47 31.51 42.34 4.44
CA ASN A 47 31.95 43.72 4.29
C ASN A 47 31.75 44.51 5.59
N ASP A 48 32.61 45.49 5.80
CA ASP A 48 32.49 46.42 6.92
C ASP A 48 31.25 47.30 6.77
N ARG A 49 30.55 47.51 7.90
CA ARG A 49 29.36 48.34 8.01
C ARG A 49 29.52 49.35 9.14
N ARG A 50 28.68 50.40 9.12
CA ARG A 50 28.53 51.30 10.28
C ARG A 50 28.16 50.45 11.49
N THR A 51 29.06 50.35 12.46
CA THR A 51 28.88 49.43 13.59
C THR A 51 28.49 50.17 14.85
N VAL A 52 27.47 49.68 15.53
CA VAL A 52 26.97 50.19 16.80
C VAL A 52 27.33 49.19 17.89
N THR A 53 27.87 49.68 18.99
CA THR A 53 28.12 48.87 20.21
C THR A 53 27.29 49.44 21.35
N ILE A 54 26.90 48.57 22.29
CA ILE A 54 26.15 48.91 23.50
C ILE A 54 26.90 48.42 24.75
N ARG A 55 26.50 48.89 25.93
CA ARG A 55 27.03 48.40 27.21
C ARG A 55 26.65 46.92 27.41
N SER A 56 27.49 46.18 28.12
CA SER A 56 27.17 44.84 28.61
C SER A 56 26.43 44.89 29.95
N SER A 57 25.78 43.79 30.28
CA SER A 57 25.16 43.53 31.58
C SER A 57 26.21 43.19 32.63
N GLN A 58 26.08 43.77 33.82
CA GLN A 58 26.99 43.52 34.94
C GLN A 58 26.73 42.16 35.63
N ASN A 59 25.50 41.66 35.56
CA ASN A 59 25.07 40.39 36.15
C ASN A 59 23.76 39.92 35.48
N ASP A 60 23.24 38.78 35.92
CA ASP A 60 22.08 38.09 35.34
C ASP A 60 20.74 38.81 35.55
N THR A 61 20.73 39.88 36.34
CA THR A 61 19.55 40.73 36.60
C THR A 61 19.66 42.14 36.02
N ASP A 62 20.82 42.50 35.43
CA ASP A 62 21.05 43.80 34.80
C ASP A 62 20.46 43.82 33.38
N ASP A 63 19.16 44.12 33.30
CA ASP A 63 18.38 44.25 32.07
C ASP A 63 18.89 45.38 31.16
N ILE A 64 19.32 45.00 29.96
CA ILE A 64 19.79 45.91 28.89
C ILE A 64 18.79 46.03 27.73
N SER A 65 17.54 45.58 27.87
CA SER A 65 16.56 45.56 26.76
C SER A 65 16.40 46.92 26.07
N ARG A 66 16.46 48.02 26.84
CA ARG A 66 16.41 49.39 26.31
C ARG A 66 17.65 49.76 25.49
N ASP A 67 18.83 49.38 25.98
CA ASP A 67 20.11 49.60 25.31
C ASP A 67 20.16 48.79 24.00
N PHE A 68 19.69 47.54 24.02
CA PHE A 68 19.57 46.70 22.84
C PHE A 68 18.66 47.32 21.78
N LEU A 69 17.45 47.75 22.16
CA LEU A 69 16.51 48.39 21.25
C LEU A 69 17.09 49.69 20.66
N TRP A 70 17.78 50.49 21.47
CA TRP A 70 18.46 51.69 20.97
C TRP A 70 19.57 51.35 19.97
N GLY A 71 20.37 50.32 20.28
CA GLY A 71 21.48 49.87 19.44
C GLY A 71 21.01 49.36 18.09
N ILE A 72 19.99 48.51 18.08
CA ILE A 72 19.43 47.92 16.85
C ILE A 72 18.76 48.98 15.98
N GLN A 73 18.07 49.97 16.58
CA GLN A 73 17.51 51.11 15.85
C GLN A 73 18.58 51.95 15.15
N ARG A 74 19.74 52.14 15.78
CA ARG A 74 20.89 52.86 15.18
C ARG A 74 21.64 52.04 14.14
N ALA A 75 21.67 50.72 14.30
CA ALA A 75 22.29 49.81 13.34
C ALA A 75 21.41 49.57 12.11
N ASN A 76 20.09 49.79 12.21
CA ASN A 76 19.16 49.62 11.10
C ASN A 76 19.56 50.48 9.87
N HIS A 77 19.16 50.04 8.68
CA HIS A 77 19.47 50.69 7.40
C HIS A 77 20.98 50.70 7.07
N GLY A 78 21.51 49.53 6.78
CA GLY A 78 22.87 49.29 6.28
C GLY A 78 23.96 49.24 7.34
N GLY A 79 23.60 49.12 8.63
CA GLY A 79 24.57 49.04 9.73
C GLY A 79 24.67 47.65 10.37
N ARG A 80 25.48 47.57 11.42
CA ARG A 80 25.74 46.38 12.22
C ARG A 80 25.60 46.68 13.71
N LEU A 81 24.88 45.86 14.47
CA LEU A 81 24.93 45.84 15.92
C LEU A 81 25.96 44.78 16.35
N LEU A 82 26.99 45.19 17.09
CA LEU A 82 28.00 44.27 17.61
C LEU A 82 27.78 43.98 19.09
N LEU A 83 27.59 42.69 19.40
CA LEU A 83 27.62 42.13 20.75
C LEU A 83 28.98 41.43 20.93
N LYS A 84 29.80 42.03 21.79
CA LYS A 84 31.24 41.75 21.85
C LYS A 84 31.52 40.38 22.46
N LYS A 85 32.59 39.76 21.97
CA LYS A 85 33.12 38.51 22.50
C LYS A 85 33.39 38.62 24.02
N GLY A 86 32.87 37.66 24.79
CA GLY A 86 33.11 37.55 26.23
C GLY A 86 32.23 38.44 27.12
N GLU A 87 31.40 39.29 26.52
CA GLU A 87 30.43 40.13 27.22
C GLU A 87 29.07 39.41 27.33
N LYS A 88 28.30 39.75 28.38
CA LYS A 88 26.94 39.25 28.60
C LYS A 88 25.93 40.37 28.35
N TYR A 89 24.79 40.04 27.74
CA TYR A 89 23.70 40.96 27.41
C TYR A 89 22.37 40.34 27.85
N VAL A 90 21.82 40.82 28.98
CA VAL A 90 20.61 40.28 29.59
C VAL A 90 19.37 41.02 29.09
N ILE A 91 18.42 40.29 28.51
CA ILE A 91 17.13 40.81 28.05
C ILE A 91 16.06 40.44 29.08
N GLY A 92 15.55 41.44 29.80
CA GLY A 92 14.49 41.29 30.81
C GLY A 92 13.12 41.81 30.39
N ARG A 93 12.96 42.32 29.17
CA ARG A 93 11.70 42.87 28.68
C ARG A 93 11.42 42.42 27.25
N LYS A 94 10.13 42.25 26.93
CA LYS A 94 9.73 41.92 25.57
C LYS A 94 10.15 43.00 24.57
N LEU A 95 10.64 42.58 23.40
CA LEU A 95 11.13 43.47 22.35
C LEU A 95 10.37 43.24 21.04
N ASP A 96 9.84 44.33 20.48
CA ASP A 96 9.22 44.34 19.16
C ASP A 96 10.24 44.88 18.14
N LEU A 97 10.77 43.98 17.32
CA LEU A 97 11.80 44.25 16.32
C LEU A 97 11.25 44.05 14.90
N THR A 98 9.97 44.34 14.68
CA THR A 98 9.30 44.18 13.37
C THR A 98 9.63 45.26 12.33
N PHE A 99 10.46 46.24 12.70
CA PHE A 99 10.80 47.40 11.87
C PHE A 99 12.12 47.27 11.09
N LEU A 100 12.76 46.11 11.11
CA LEU A 100 14.13 45.96 10.62
C LEU A 100 14.19 46.02 9.09
N ASN A 101 15.26 46.63 8.57
CA ASN A 101 15.46 46.84 7.15
C ASN A 101 16.96 47.01 6.87
N ASP A 102 17.56 45.97 6.30
CA ASP A 102 18.99 45.88 5.98
C ASP A 102 19.86 46.07 7.23
N ILE A 103 20.00 45.02 8.02
CA ILE A 103 20.75 45.04 9.28
C ILE A 103 21.56 43.77 9.48
N GLU A 104 22.74 43.95 10.07
CA GLU A 104 23.54 42.87 10.62
C GLU A 104 23.57 42.92 12.15
N VAL A 105 23.49 41.75 12.80
CA VAL A 105 23.71 41.56 14.23
C VAL A 105 24.84 40.55 14.39
N GLN A 106 26.00 41.04 14.82
CA GLN A 106 27.16 40.21 15.09
C GLN A 106 27.18 39.81 16.56
N LEU A 107 27.01 38.52 16.82
CA LEU A 107 26.96 37.91 18.14
C LEU A 107 28.21 37.07 18.37
N ASP A 108 29.20 37.60 19.09
CA ASP A 108 30.44 36.87 19.38
C ASP A 108 30.50 36.36 20.83
N GLY A 109 31.11 35.19 21.02
CA GLY A 109 31.25 34.54 22.33
C GLY A 109 32.37 33.52 22.37
N GLU A 110 32.58 32.89 23.54
CA GLU A 110 33.57 31.81 23.71
C GLU A 110 33.02 30.67 24.57
N LEU A 111 32.94 29.47 24.00
CA LEU A 111 32.35 28.27 24.63
C LEU A 111 33.21 27.69 25.77
N LYS A 112 34.52 27.99 25.80
CA LYS A 112 35.48 27.34 26.70
C LYS A 112 35.91 28.13 27.92
N ALA A 113 35.55 29.42 28.05
CA ALA A 113 36.17 30.28 29.07
C ALA A 113 35.23 30.80 30.17
N THR A 114 33.90 30.85 30.00
CA THR A 114 33.08 31.67 30.90
C THR A 114 31.80 31.06 31.48
N ASN A 115 31.25 29.94 30.98
CA ASN A 115 29.87 29.52 31.33
C ASN A 115 28.85 30.69 31.22
N ARG A 116 29.17 31.76 30.47
CA ARG A 116 28.35 32.98 30.37
C ARG A 116 27.85 33.10 28.93
N PRO A 117 26.53 33.08 28.71
CA PRO A 117 25.98 33.31 27.38
C PRO A 117 26.19 34.76 26.93
N THR A 118 26.29 34.98 25.61
CA THR A 118 26.39 36.31 25.01
C THR A 118 25.07 37.07 25.20
N THR A 119 23.93 36.49 24.81
CA THR A 119 22.59 36.99 25.13
C THR A 119 21.88 36.03 26.07
N GLN A 120 21.25 36.52 27.13
CA GLN A 120 20.50 35.72 28.11
C GLN A 120 19.14 36.35 28.41
N PHE A 121 18.07 35.57 28.41
CA PHE A 121 16.78 36.04 28.90
C PHE A 121 16.67 35.85 30.42
N THR A 122 15.98 36.76 31.11
CA THR A 122 15.67 36.59 32.53
C THR A 122 14.68 35.43 32.71
N ASP A 123 14.79 34.69 33.82
CA ASP A 123 13.84 33.65 34.24
C ASP A 123 12.70 34.21 35.11
N ASP A 124 12.35 35.48 34.92
CA ASP A 124 11.19 36.11 35.59
C ASP A 124 9.89 35.63 34.94
N VAL A 125 9.51 34.39 35.26
CA VAL A 125 8.31 33.74 34.74
C VAL A 125 7.07 34.61 34.96
N SER A 126 6.93 35.20 36.15
CA SER A 126 5.76 36.03 36.48
C SER A 126 5.65 37.27 35.58
N TYR A 127 6.78 37.87 35.21
CA TYR A 127 6.81 38.94 34.22
C TYR A 127 6.43 38.44 32.83
N TRP A 128 7.07 37.37 32.35
CA TRP A 128 6.90 36.86 30.98
C TRP A 128 5.50 36.29 30.71
N GLN A 129 4.86 35.66 31.69
CA GLN A 129 3.45 35.26 31.60
C GLN A 129 2.52 36.46 31.33
N LYS A 130 2.84 37.63 31.90
CA LYS A 130 2.05 38.87 31.73
C LYS A 130 2.49 39.73 30.55
N ASN A 131 3.74 39.61 30.13
CA ASN A 131 4.40 40.52 29.19
C ASN A 131 5.11 39.75 28.09
N ASN A 132 4.33 39.20 27.16
CA ASN A 132 4.83 38.49 25.99
C ASN A 132 4.15 38.99 24.71
N PHE A 133 4.51 38.36 23.59
CA PHE A 133 3.72 38.36 22.37
C PHE A 133 3.06 37.00 22.25
N TYR A 134 1.73 36.99 22.10
CA TYR A 134 0.91 35.79 22.07
C TYR A 134 0.50 35.47 20.62
N TYR A 135 0.50 34.18 20.30
CA TYR A 135 0.06 33.63 19.03
C TYR A 135 -0.97 32.52 19.29
N ASP A 136 -2.11 32.60 18.60
CA ASP A 136 -3.21 31.64 18.76
C ASP A 136 -2.78 30.21 18.38
N PHE A 137 -1.91 30.09 17.36
CA PHE A 137 -1.38 28.81 16.92
C PHE A 137 -0.63 28.09 18.05
N GLN A 138 -1.23 27.00 18.52
CA GLN A 138 -0.75 26.15 19.62
C GLN A 138 -0.43 26.94 20.90
N LYS A 139 -1.19 28.03 21.16
CA LYS A 139 -1.11 28.87 22.37
C LYS A 139 0.33 29.30 22.71
N SER A 140 1.07 29.76 21.70
CA SER A 140 2.49 30.07 21.82
C SER A 140 2.74 31.49 22.30
N ILE A 141 3.80 31.68 23.10
CA ILE A 141 4.30 33.02 23.45
C ILE A 141 5.78 33.17 23.06
N THR A 142 6.28 34.40 22.94
CA THR A 142 7.72 34.63 22.70
C THR A 142 8.27 35.83 23.49
N PHE A 143 9.58 35.80 23.75
CA PHE A 143 10.32 36.91 24.35
C PHE A 143 10.35 38.15 23.45
N TRP A 144 10.49 37.94 22.14
CA TRP A 144 10.69 39.01 21.16
C TRP A 144 10.26 38.55 19.77
N ARG A 145 9.99 39.51 18.88
CA ARG A 145 9.63 39.21 17.49
C ARG A 145 10.48 40.01 16.52
N TRP A 146 11.04 39.33 15.54
CA TRP A 146 11.91 39.91 14.50
C TRP A 146 11.14 40.01 13.18
N GLY A 147 11.10 41.17 12.57
CA GLY A 147 10.33 41.38 11.33
C GLY A 147 10.88 42.49 10.45
N GLY A 148 10.42 42.52 9.20
CA GLY A 148 10.93 43.40 8.17
C GLY A 148 11.80 42.67 7.14
N LYS A 149 12.90 43.27 6.67
CA LYS A 149 13.67 42.68 5.56
C LYS A 149 15.18 42.78 5.72
N ASP A 150 15.89 41.84 5.08
CA ASP A 150 17.36 41.83 5.01
C ASP A 150 17.99 41.79 6.41
N ILE A 151 17.64 40.77 7.18
CA ILE A 151 18.08 40.59 8.57
C ILE A 151 19.16 39.52 8.59
N LYS A 152 20.34 39.85 9.09
CA LYS A 152 21.44 38.91 9.20
C LYS A 152 21.96 38.83 10.62
N ILE A 153 22.02 37.63 11.18
CA ILE A 153 22.61 37.35 12.49
C ILE A 153 23.77 36.39 12.27
N PHE A 154 24.96 36.72 12.76
CA PHE A 154 26.11 35.83 12.62
C PHE A 154 27.10 35.97 13.76
N GLY A 155 27.98 34.99 13.91
CA GLY A 155 29.12 35.06 14.82
C GLY A 155 29.38 33.70 15.47
N SER A 156 29.87 33.72 16.70
CA SER A 156 30.27 32.54 17.48
C SER A 156 29.68 32.53 18.90
N GLY A 157 28.76 33.46 19.17
CA GLY A 157 28.17 33.67 20.48
C GLY A 157 26.94 32.82 20.76
N PHE A 158 26.37 33.07 21.95
CA PHE A 158 25.28 32.29 22.50
C PHE A 158 24.00 33.11 22.63
N MET A 159 22.88 32.51 22.28
CA MET A 159 21.54 32.98 22.61
C MET A 159 20.93 31.98 23.60
N ASN A 160 20.82 32.36 24.88
CA ASN A 160 20.37 31.47 25.95
C ASN A 160 18.98 31.88 26.48
N GLY A 161 18.00 30.99 26.35
CA GLY A 161 16.63 31.17 26.79
C GLY A 161 16.41 31.00 28.30
N ASN A 162 17.42 30.50 29.03
CA ASN A 162 17.36 30.26 30.47
C ASN A 162 16.20 29.32 30.88
N GLY A 163 16.01 28.24 30.12
CA GLY A 163 14.86 27.33 30.19
C GLY A 163 14.68 26.51 31.47
N GLN A 164 15.70 26.34 32.32
CA GLN A 164 15.64 25.36 33.42
C GLN A 164 14.44 25.53 34.36
N ARG A 165 14.14 26.78 34.74
CA ARG A 165 13.00 27.08 35.61
C ARG A 165 11.68 26.71 34.93
N TRP A 166 11.56 27.03 33.64
CA TRP A 166 10.39 26.72 32.83
C TRP A 166 10.17 25.21 32.71
N TYR A 167 11.23 24.41 32.54
CA TYR A 167 11.13 22.95 32.51
C TYR A 167 10.60 22.41 33.84
N ASN A 168 11.12 22.92 34.96
CA ASN A 168 10.70 22.50 36.29
C ASN A 168 9.22 22.82 36.56
N GLU A 169 8.76 24.01 36.18
CA GLU A 169 7.38 24.45 36.41
C GLU A 169 6.38 23.77 35.46
N PHE A 170 6.81 23.39 34.24
CA PHE A 170 6.00 22.69 33.26
C PHE A 170 6.03 21.16 33.39
N ALA A 171 6.85 20.60 34.28
CA ALA A 171 6.95 19.16 34.47
C ALA A 171 5.58 18.55 34.78
N GLY A 172 5.19 17.53 34.00
CA GLY A 172 3.88 16.85 34.11
C GLY A 172 2.73 17.52 33.35
N GLN A 173 2.95 18.65 32.68
CA GLN A 173 1.93 19.34 31.88
C GLN A 173 2.06 19.02 30.37
N GLN A 174 1.06 19.37 29.58
CA GLN A 174 1.05 19.23 28.12
C GLN A 174 0.71 20.57 27.43
N ILE A 175 1.37 20.86 26.31
CA ILE A 175 1.26 22.18 25.66
C ILE A 175 -0.09 22.37 24.98
N LEU A 176 -0.65 21.28 24.42
CA LEU A 176 -1.93 21.26 23.72
C LEU A 176 -3.13 21.00 24.65
N ASP A 177 -2.91 20.88 25.97
CA ASP A 177 -4.00 20.78 26.93
C ASP A 177 -4.92 22.02 26.81
N PRO A 178 -6.23 21.84 26.58
CA PRO A 178 -7.20 22.92 26.51
C PRO A 178 -7.20 23.83 27.75
N ASP A 179 -6.90 23.28 28.92
CA ASP A 179 -6.88 23.99 30.21
C ASP A 179 -5.48 24.54 30.58
N ASN A 180 -4.49 24.41 29.70
CA ASN A 180 -3.17 24.96 29.94
C ASN A 180 -3.19 26.50 29.96
N GLU A 181 -2.93 27.07 31.14
CA GLU A 181 -2.75 28.51 31.38
C GLU A 181 -1.26 28.92 31.52
N TYR A 182 -0.33 27.97 31.41
CA TYR A 182 1.11 28.21 31.57
C TYR A 182 1.84 28.13 30.22
N TYR A 183 2.06 29.30 29.61
CA TYR A 183 2.75 29.39 28.31
C TYR A 183 4.24 29.62 28.47
N ARG A 184 5.06 28.94 27.65
CA ARG A 184 6.52 29.05 27.68
C ARG A 184 7.02 29.82 26.46
N PRO A 185 7.97 30.75 26.63
CA PRO A 185 8.41 31.60 25.53
C PRO A 185 9.37 30.91 24.56
N ILE A 186 9.07 31.08 23.28
CA ILE A 186 9.92 30.71 22.13
C ILE A 186 11.16 31.60 22.11
N LEU A 187 12.33 31.00 21.89
CA LEU A 187 13.63 31.69 21.97
C LEU A 187 13.84 32.68 20.82
N PHE A 188 13.60 32.27 19.58
CA PHE A 188 13.77 33.10 18.39
C PHE A 188 12.55 33.01 17.49
N LEU A 189 11.86 34.14 17.29
CA LEU A 189 10.67 34.21 16.45
C LEU A 189 10.83 35.28 15.37
N THR A 190 10.47 34.92 14.13
CA THR A 190 10.29 35.89 13.05
C THR A 190 8.82 36.07 12.72
N GLU A 191 8.41 37.30 12.44
CA GLU A 191 7.05 37.68 12.04
C GLU A 191 7.12 38.63 10.85
N ASN A 192 6.46 38.28 9.74
CA ASN A 192 6.44 39.12 8.53
C ASN A 192 7.85 39.52 8.08
N ALA A 193 8.78 38.56 8.10
CA ALA A 193 10.18 38.79 7.77
C ALA A 193 10.52 38.31 6.35
N THR A 194 11.50 38.94 5.69
CA THR A 194 11.99 38.51 4.39
C THR A 194 13.51 38.56 4.31
N ARG A 195 14.16 37.51 3.79
CA ARG A 195 15.63 37.40 3.72
C ARG A 195 16.25 37.48 5.11
N VAL A 196 15.93 36.49 5.94
CA VAL A 196 16.52 36.30 7.26
C VAL A 196 17.63 35.26 7.15
N SER A 197 18.84 35.58 7.63
CA SER A 197 19.95 34.62 7.66
C SER A 197 20.60 34.56 9.04
N VAL A 198 20.79 33.35 9.56
CA VAL A 198 21.43 33.08 10.85
C VAL A 198 22.61 32.13 10.66
N GLU A 199 23.81 32.53 11.11
CA GLU A 199 25.02 31.73 10.88
C GLU A 199 25.95 31.63 12.10
N GLY A 200 26.43 30.42 12.39
CA GLY A 200 27.57 30.19 13.29
C GLY A 200 27.30 30.28 14.79
N ILE A 201 26.10 30.75 15.19
CA ILE A 201 25.74 30.95 16.59
C ILE A 201 25.29 29.67 17.28
N THR A 202 25.28 29.68 18.60
CA THR A 202 24.68 28.62 19.43
C THR A 202 23.42 29.11 20.12
N GLN A 203 22.34 28.35 20.04
CA GLN A 203 21.09 28.56 20.76
C GLN A 203 20.99 27.54 21.91
N LEU A 204 20.84 28.05 23.14
CA LEU A 204 20.90 27.25 24.36
C LEU A 204 19.61 27.36 25.17
N ASN A 205 19.16 26.22 25.70
CA ASN A 205 18.14 26.12 26.74
C ASN A 205 16.90 26.98 26.46
N SER A 206 16.29 26.78 25.30
CA SER A 206 15.00 27.40 24.97
C SER A 206 13.91 26.89 25.92
N PRO A 207 13.10 27.77 26.55
CA PRO A 207 11.99 27.35 27.41
C PRO A 207 10.94 26.48 26.71
N CYS A 208 10.73 26.72 25.41
CA CYS A 208 9.85 25.98 24.51
C CYS A 208 10.56 25.84 23.14
N TRP A 209 9.85 25.98 22.02
CA TRP A 209 10.44 25.92 20.68
C TRP A 209 11.59 26.90 20.54
N THR A 210 12.65 26.47 19.85
CA THR A 210 13.86 27.28 19.70
C THR A 210 13.67 28.32 18.61
N ASN A 211 13.22 27.90 17.42
CA ASN A 211 13.01 28.79 16.28
C ASN A 211 11.60 28.65 15.74
N PHE A 212 10.85 29.75 15.66
CA PHE A 212 9.53 29.78 15.04
C PHE A 212 9.42 30.89 13.99
N PHE A 213 9.03 30.54 12.77
CA PHE A 213 8.92 31.51 11.68
C PHE A 213 7.46 31.68 11.27
N VAL A 214 6.96 32.90 11.32
CA VAL A 214 5.55 33.21 11.06
C VAL A 214 5.43 34.21 9.92
N GLN A 215 4.72 33.84 8.85
CA GLN A 215 4.48 34.72 7.69
C GLN A 215 5.78 35.25 7.07
N SER A 216 6.82 34.42 7.04
CA SER A 216 8.17 34.81 6.62
C SER A 216 8.58 34.20 5.28
N ASN A 217 9.47 34.88 4.55
CA ASN A 217 9.95 34.44 3.25
C ASN A 217 11.49 34.42 3.21
N ASP A 218 12.09 33.39 2.63
CA ASP A 218 13.56 33.26 2.48
C ASP A 218 14.28 33.37 3.83
N VAL A 219 14.13 32.31 4.65
CA VAL A 219 14.76 32.16 5.96
C VAL A 219 15.85 31.09 5.84
N SER A 220 17.08 31.42 6.24
CA SER A 220 18.22 30.49 6.16
C SER A 220 19.01 30.39 7.46
N PHE A 221 19.40 29.17 7.80
CA PHE A 221 20.26 28.84 8.94
C PHE A 221 21.45 28.02 8.45
N ASP A 222 22.66 28.42 8.81
CA ASP A 222 23.89 27.72 8.44
C ASP A 222 24.85 27.58 9.63
N ASN A 223 25.38 26.38 9.87
CA ASN A 223 26.36 26.14 10.92
C ASN A 223 25.88 26.58 12.32
N VAL A 224 24.62 26.28 12.65
CA VAL A 224 24.02 26.61 13.95
C VAL A 224 24.04 25.39 14.87
N PHE A 225 24.25 25.62 16.17
CA PHE A 225 24.12 24.58 17.18
C PHE A 225 22.97 24.89 18.14
N ILE A 226 21.99 23.99 18.22
CA ILE A 226 20.85 24.08 19.12
C ILE A 226 21.00 23.01 20.19
N HIS A 227 20.94 23.42 21.46
CA HIS A 227 21.06 22.50 22.58
C HIS A 227 20.17 22.89 23.74
N ALA A 228 19.32 21.97 24.18
CA ALA A 228 18.54 22.09 25.41
C ALA A 228 18.85 20.91 26.32
N TYR A 229 19.20 21.19 27.57
CA TYR A 229 19.41 20.16 28.57
C TYR A 229 18.79 20.59 29.90
N SER A 230 18.38 19.61 30.69
CA SER A 230 17.89 19.84 32.04
C SER A 230 18.89 19.36 33.08
N THR A 231 19.06 20.12 34.15
CA THR A 231 19.77 19.71 35.37
C THR A 231 18.89 18.90 36.31
N ASN A 232 17.61 18.72 35.99
CA ASN A 232 16.63 17.96 36.75
C ASN A 232 16.07 16.83 35.89
N ALA A 233 16.41 15.59 36.24
CA ALA A 233 16.00 14.40 35.47
C ALA A 233 14.48 14.20 35.41
N SER A 234 13.71 14.76 36.36
CA SER A 234 12.25 14.69 36.35
C SER A 234 11.59 15.82 35.54
N ALA A 235 12.37 16.73 34.96
CA ALA A 235 11.90 17.89 34.23
C ALA A 235 12.68 18.03 32.92
N GLU A 236 12.35 17.21 31.94
CA GLU A 236 12.97 17.24 30.62
C GLU A 236 12.61 18.53 29.85
N PRO A 237 13.46 18.98 28.92
CA PRO A 237 13.17 20.12 28.06
C PRO A 237 12.11 19.76 27.00
N LYS A 238 10.88 19.45 27.42
CA LYS A 238 9.77 19.10 26.52
C LYS A 238 9.43 20.23 25.57
N ASN A 239 9.04 19.92 24.34
CA ASN A 239 8.68 20.90 23.30
C ASN A 239 9.78 21.93 23.07
N SER A 240 11.05 21.49 23.08
CA SER A 240 12.22 22.31 22.78
C SER A 240 12.65 22.20 21.33
N ASP A 241 11.67 22.11 20.43
CA ASP A 241 11.79 21.90 19.00
C ASP A 241 12.90 22.78 18.38
N GLY A 242 13.63 22.21 17.42
CA GLY A 242 14.73 22.92 16.76
C GLY A 242 14.22 24.01 15.83
N PHE A 243 13.32 23.66 14.91
CA PHE A 243 12.80 24.54 13.88
C PHE A 243 11.32 24.29 13.61
N ASP A 244 10.51 25.33 13.74
CA ASP A 244 9.09 25.36 13.45
C ASP A 244 8.75 26.52 12.50
N SER A 245 7.71 26.36 11.70
CA SER A 245 7.29 27.39 10.75
C SER A 245 5.78 27.38 10.53
N LEU A 246 5.21 28.53 10.23
CA LEU A 246 3.80 28.75 9.95
C LEU A 246 3.67 29.81 8.86
N ASN A 247 3.07 29.47 7.72
CA ASN A 247 2.95 30.34 6.55
C ASN A 247 4.32 30.84 6.04
N VAL A 248 5.22 29.92 5.68
CA VAL A 248 6.59 30.25 5.28
C VAL A 248 6.90 29.77 3.86
N ASN A 249 7.60 30.58 3.07
CA ASN A 249 8.07 30.20 1.75
C ASN A 249 9.59 30.41 1.65
N GLY A 250 10.33 29.33 1.39
CA GLY A 250 11.79 29.35 1.34
C GLY A 250 12.38 29.22 2.74
N LEU A 251 12.60 27.98 3.19
CA LEU A 251 13.26 27.68 4.46
C LEU A 251 14.46 26.77 4.22
N SER A 252 15.67 27.26 4.51
CA SER A 252 16.92 26.52 4.30
C SER A 252 17.64 26.28 5.63
N VAL A 253 17.99 25.02 5.93
CA VAL A 253 18.79 24.66 7.12
C VAL A 253 19.98 23.81 6.70
N THR A 254 21.19 24.31 6.90
CA THR A 254 22.43 23.62 6.52
C THR A 254 23.43 23.52 7.66
N ASN A 255 24.23 22.45 7.66
CA ASN A 255 25.38 22.26 8.56
C ASN A 255 25.04 22.41 10.05
N THR A 256 23.81 22.05 10.43
CA THR A 256 23.24 22.38 11.75
C THR A 256 23.20 21.16 12.65
N ARG A 257 23.35 21.38 13.96
CA ARG A 257 23.29 20.35 14.98
C ARG A 257 22.19 20.67 15.98
N VAL A 258 21.38 19.69 16.33
CA VAL A 258 20.23 19.84 17.22
C VAL A 258 20.25 18.72 18.25
N ASN A 259 20.31 19.09 19.53
CA ASN A 259 20.22 18.17 20.67
C ASN A 259 19.18 18.72 21.64
N VAL A 260 17.94 18.27 21.52
CA VAL A 260 16.79 18.84 22.23
C VAL A 260 15.91 17.72 22.79
N GLY A 261 14.71 18.02 23.27
CA GLY A 261 13.76 17.05 23.83
C GLY A 261 12.46 16.89 23.04
N ASP A 262 12.44 17.31 21.78
CA ASP A 262 11.28 17.20 20.87
C ASP A 262 11.76 17.18 19.40
N ASP A 263 10.93 17.57 18.42
CA ASP A 263 11.27 17.56 17.00
C ASP A 263 12.57 18.29 16.67
N CYS A 264 13.39 17.69 15.80
CA CYS A 264 14.60 18.33 15.29
C CYS A 264 14.27 19.43 14.28
N PHE A 265 13.33 19.13 13.39
CA PHE A 265 12.85 20.02 12.33
C PHE A 265 11.38 19.67 12.04
N SER A 266 10.50 20.66 12.15
CA SER A 266 9.05 20.46 12.19
C SER A 266 8.28 21.58 11.48
N PRO A 267 8.29 21.66 10.13
CA PRO A 267 7.47 22.63 9.43
C PRO A 267 5.99 22.38 9.70
N LYS A 268 5.28 23.43 10.09
CA LYS A 268 3.82 23.41 10.33
C LYS A 268 3.10 23.98 9.10
N PRO A 269 1.78 24.21 9.15
CA PRO A 269 0.99 24.59 7.99
C PRO A 269 1.52 25.73 7.13
N ASN A 270 1.23 25.60 5.83
CA ASN A 270 1.54 26.54 4.76
C ASN A 270 3.03 26.85 4.62
N THR A 271 3.85 25.82 4.76
CA THR A 271 5.30 25.91 4.59
C THR A 271 5.73 25.26 3.28
N THR A 272 6.41 26.01 2.41
CA THR A 272 6.82 25.56 1.07
C THR A 272 8.27 25.89 0.74
N ASN A 273 8.85 25.18 -0.23
CA ASN A 273 10.23 25.38 -0.71
C ASN A 273 11.25 25.21 0.42
N ILE A 274 11.32 24.00 0.96
CA ILE A 274 12.16 23.64 2.10
C ILE A 274 13.41 22.90 1.61
N PHE A 275 14.58 23.33 2.07
CA PHE A 275 15.85 22.68 1.81
C PHE A 275 16.60 22.40 3.11
N VAL A 276 16.90 21.14 3.40
CA VAL A 276 17.66 20.74 4.59
C VAL A 276 18.84 19.88 4.15
N GLN A 277 20.06 20.25 4.58
CA GLN A 277 21.24 19.45 4.26
C GLN A 277 22.27 19.40 5.40
N ASN A 278 22.88 18.25 5.63
CA ASN A 278 23.91 18.09 6.67
C ASN A 278 23.38 18.48 8.06
N LEU A 279 22.22 17.93 8.41
CA LEU A 279 21.57 18.11 9.70
C LEU A 279 21.91 16.93 10.61
N TRP A 280 22.30 17.21 11.84
CA TRP A 280 22.53 16.20 12.87
C TRP A 280 21.56 16.40 14.02
N CYS A 281 20.78 15.38 14.34
CA CYS A 281 19.77 15.39 15.39
C CYS A 281 20.10 14.30 16.41
N ASN A 282 20.04 14.65 17.70
CA ASN A 282 20.21 13.70 18.78
C ASN A 282 19.14 13.90 19.86
N ASN A 283 18.59 12.79 20.37
CA ASN A 283 17.57 12.80 21.43
C ASN A 283 16.28 13.53 21.03
N THR A 284 15.92 13.50 19.74
CA THR A 284 14.80 14.28 19.17
C THR A 284 13.60 13.42 18.79
N HIS A 285 12.47 14.05 18.48
CA HIS A 285 11.31 13.40 17.83
C HIS A 285 11.40 13.38 16.30
N GLY A 286 12.60 13.57 15.74
CA GLY A 286 12.88 13.34 14.32
C GLY A 286 12.72 14.57 13.43
N VAL A 287 12.73 14.32 12.13
CA VAL A 287 12.45 15.32 11.09
C VAL A 287 11.03 15.07 10.60
N SER A 288 10.12 15.86 11.17
CA SER A 288 8.68 15.62 11.13
C SER A 288 7.98 16.64 10.26
N MET A 289 7.17 16.25 9.29
CA MET A 289 6.28 17.19 8.61
C MET A 289 4.99 17.30 9.41
N GLY A 290 4.66 18.50 9.90
CA GLY A 290 3.45 18.78 10.66
C GLY A 290 3.65 18.93 12.18
N SER A 291 2.63 18.76 13.01
CA SER A 291 1.31 18.26 12.62
C SER A 291 0.54 19.26 11.76
N ILE A 292 -0.26 18.71 10.84
CA ILE A 292 -0.98 19.46 9.81
C ILE A 292 -2.48 19.09 9.87
N GLY A 293 -3.37 20.04 9.54
CA GLY A 293 -4.82 19.82 9.60
C GLY A 293 -5.40 19.99 11.00
N GLN A 294 -4.77 20.77 11.89
CA GLN A 294 -5.20 20.86 13.28
C GLN A 294 -6.51 21.63 13.48
N TYR A 295 -6.75 22.68 12.69
CA TYR A 295 -7.83 23.64 12.97
C TYR A 295 -8.98 23.52 11.97
N PRO A 296 -10.25 23.49 12.44
CA PRO A 296 -11.39 23.22 11.59
C PRO A 296 -11.59 24.32 10.53
N GLY A 297 -11.89 23.88 9.31
CA GLY A 297 -12.12 24.77 8.16
C GLY A 297 -10.87 25.44 7.59
N VAL A 298 -9.69 25.15 8.14
CA VAL A 298 -8.40 25.67 7.64
C VAL A 298 -7.81 24.68 6.64
N MET A 299 -7.40 25.19 5.48
CA MET A 299 -6.59 24.45 4.52
C MET A 299 -5.12 24.60 4.88
N ASP A 300 -4.44 23.49 5.15
CA ASP A 300 -3.03 23.46 5.48
C ASP A 300 -2.22 22.74 4.39
N ILE A 301 -1.08 23.30 3.99
CA ILE A 301 -0.17 22.65 3.03
C ILE A 301 1.28 22.56 3.53
N ILE A 302 1.97 21.49 3.16
CA ILE A 302 3.45 21.39 3.20
C ILE A 302 3.91 20.85 1.85
N GLU A 303 4.69 21.64 1.09
CA GLU A 303 5.07 21.27 -0.29
C GLU A 303 6.52 21.62 -0.67
N HIS A 304 7.09 20.85 -1.59
CA HIS A 304 8.42 21.07 -2.16
C HIS A 304 9.54 21.01 -1.11
N VAL A 305 9.69 19.85 -0.50
CA VAL A 305 10.64 19.59 0.58
C VAL A 305 11.76 18.69 0.08
N TYR A 306 13.01 19.12 0.25
CA TYR A 306 14.18 18.32 -0.08
C TYR A 306 15.12 18.24 1.12
N ILE A 307 15.23 17.05 1.71
CA ILE A 307 16.04 16.75 2.89
C ILE A 307 17.13 15.77 2.47
N ASP A 308 18.39 16.14 2.67
CA ASP A 308 19.55 15.35 2.22
C ASP A 308 20.64 15.27 3.31
N ASN A 309 21.30 14.12 3.42
CA ASN A 309 22.44 13.91 4.30
C ASN A 309 22.13 14.30 5.76
N VAL A 310 21.20 13.57 6.37
CA VAL A 310 20.77 13.79 7.77
C VAL A 310 21.15 12.61 8.64
N THR A 311 21.61 12.89 9.85
CA THR A 311 21.90 11.87 10.87
C THR A 311 20.97 12.03 12.06
N LEU A 312 20.23 10.98 12.41
CA LEU A 312 19.25 10.93 13.50
C LEU A 312 19.70 9.88 14.52
N LEU A 313 19.97 10.31 15.76
CA LEU A 313 20.49 9.46 16.82
C LEU A 313 19.60 9.49 18.07
N ASN A 314 19.38 8.33 18.68
CA ASN A 314 18.74 8.22 20.00
C ASN A 314 17.36 8.90 20.06
N GLY A 315 16.61 8.90 18.97
CA GLY A 315 15.34 9.62 18.84
C GLY A 315 14.12 8.75 19.08
N GLN A 316 12.97 9.38 19.30
CA GLN A 316 11.69 8.65 19.27
C GLN A 316 11.28 8.34 17.82
N ASN A 317 11.46 9.29 16.90
CA ASN A 317 11.08 9.09 15.50
C ASN A 317 12.22 9.53 14.59
N GLY A 318 12.28 8.94 13.39
CA GLY A 318 13.24 9.31 12.35
C GLY A 318 12.64 10.29 11.34
N ALA A 319 12.34 9.81 10.14
CA ALA A 319 11.59 10.57 9.12
C ALA A 319 10.09 10.39 9.35
N ARG A 320 9.37 11.47 9.65
CA ARG A 320 7.97 11.39 10.09
C ARG A 320 7.04 12.32 9.31
N LEU A 321 5.86 11.84 8.98
CA LEU A 321 4.73 12.62 8.46
C LEU A 321 3.58 12.49 9.45
N LYS A 322 2.98 13.61 9.90
CA LYS A 322 1.93 13.59 10.92
C LYS A 322 0.77 14.51 10.59
N ALA A 323 -0.44 13.98 10.48
CA ALA A 323 -1.67 14.73 10.20
C ALA A 323 -2.77 14.42 11.21
N TRP A 324 -3.58 15.43 11.54
CA TRP A 324 -4.71 15.29 12.46
C TRP A 324 -5.89 14.58 11.81
N ALA A 325 -6.63 13.82 12.61
CA ALA A 325 -7.95 13.25 12.35
C ALA A 325 -8.92 13.67 13.47
N GLY A 326 -10.23 13.49 13.30
CA GLY A 326 -11.26 13.86 14.28
C GLY A 326 -12.38 14.74 13.73
N GLN A 327 -13.39 15.02 14.56
CA GLN A 327 -14.60 15.78 14.16
C GLN A 327 -14.32 17.24 13.75
N ASP A 328 -13.41 17.88 14.49
CA ASP A 328 -13.14 19.32 14.38
C ASP A 328 -11.72 19.60 13.85
N VAL A 329 -11.35 18.93 12.75
CA VAL A 329 -10.03 19.07 12.11
C VAL A 329 -10.06 19.86 10.81
N GLY A 330 -8.90 20.36 10.43
CA GLY A 330 -8.65 20.99 9.13
C GLY A 330 -8.48 19.97 8.02
N TYR A 331 -8.28 20.47 6.81
CA TYR A 331 -8.03 19.67 5.62
C TYR A 331 -6.78 20.18 4.91
N GLY A 332 -6.21 19.41 3.99
CA GLY A 332 -4.94 19.85 3.42
C GLY A 332 -4.21 18.85 2.55
N ARG A 333 -2.93 19.13 2.35
CA ARG A 333 -2.03 18.17 1.71
C ARG A 333 -0.57 18.31 2.12
N VAL A 334 0.12 17.19 2.14
CA VAL A 334 1.56 17.04 2.22
C VAL A 334 2.01 16.49 0.88
N ASN A 335 2.81 17.24 0.12
CA ASN A 335 3.08 16.88 -1.26
C ASN A 335 4.52 17.17 -1.72
N ASN A 336 5.11 16.28 -2.51
CA ASN A 336 6.44 16.44 -3.09
C ASN A 336 7.53 16.63 -2.00
N ILE A 337 7.76 15.56 -1.25
CA ILE A 337 8.73 15.50 -0.16
C ILE A 337 9.78 14.43 -0.46
N THR A 338 11.05 14.79 -0.37
CA THR A 338 12.17 13.86 -0.52
C THR A 338 12.99 13.80 0.76
N TYR A 339 13.13 12.61 1.32
CA TYR A 339 14.10 12.23 2.34
C TYR A 339 15.19 11.39 1.68
N LYS A 340 16.41 11.93 1.58
CA LYS A 340 17.53 11.28 0.89
C LYS A 340 18.76 11.18 1.78
N ASN A 341 19.47 10.05 1.72
CA ASN A 341 20.74 9.84 2.43
C ASN A 341 20.58 10.06 3.96
N ILE A 342 19.70 9.30 4.59
CA ILE A 342 19.39 9.45 6.01
C ILE A 342 20.02 8.30 6.80
N ARG A 343 20.88 8.64 7.77
CA ARG A 343 21.44 7.68 8.73
C ARG A 343 20.63 7.74 10.02
N ILE A 344 20.08 6.61 10.43
CA ILE A 344 19.27 6.49 11.65
C ILE A 344 19.94 5.49 12.59
N GLU A 345 20.17 5.86 13.85
CA GLU A 345 20.70 4.92 14.86
C GLU A 345 19.93 5.04 16.17
N ASN A 346 19.62 3.88 16.75
CA ASN A 346 18.96 3.76 18.05
C ASN A 346 17.70 4.65 18.15
N THR A 347 16.84 4.59 17.13
CA THR A 347 15.60 5.38 17.06
C THR A 347 14.40 4.46 17.15
N ASP A 348 13.39 4.79 17.96
CA ASP A 348 12.23 3.91 18.21
C ASP A 348 11.48 3.59 16.91
N ALA A 349 10.93 4.62 16.25
CA ALA A 349 10.20 4.51 14.99
C ALA A 349 10.94 5.21 13.83
N PRO A 350 11.74 4.49 13.01
CA PRO A 350 12.63 5.13 12.04
C PRO A 350 11.93 5.87 10.89
N ILE A 351 10.86 5.30 10.33
CA ILE A 351 10.06 5.93 9.27
C ILE A 351 8.60 5.82 9.66
N VAL A 352 7.87 6.95 9.69
CA VAL A 352 6.49 7.00 10.17
C VAL A 352 5.63 7.88 9.27
N LEU A 353 4.44 7.38 8.90
CA LEU A 353 3.33 8.18 8.43
C LEU A 353 2.15 7.89 9.35
N ASP A 354 1.72 8.92 10.07
CA ASP A 354 0.64 8.86 11.08
C ASP A 354 -0.42 9.91 10.74
N GLN A 355 -1.57 9.47 10.26
CA GLN A 355 -2.72 10.32 10.00
C GLN A 355 -3.82 10.24 11.06
N CYS A 356 -3.61 9.45 12.12
CA CYS A 356 -4.47 9.40 13.31
C CYS A 356 -3.76 10.07 14.48
N TYR A 357 -3.14 11.23 14.20
CA TYR A 357 -2.16 11.84 15.08
C TYR A 357 -2.76 12.27 16.43
N PHE A 358 -1.92 12.19 17.48
CA PHE A 358 -2.19 12.60 18.85
C PHE A 358 -2.97 11.58 19.71
N ASN A 359 -2.70 10.28 19.49
CA ASN A 359 -3.29 9.15 20.22
C ASN A 359 -4.82 9.11 20.15
N ILE A 360 -5.36 9.37 18.96
CA ILE A 360 -6.78 9.15 18.67
C ILE A 360 -7.00 7.65 18.57
N GLU A 361 -8.07 7.14 19.20
CA GLU A 361 -8.43 5.72 19.13
C GLU A 361 -8.75 5.32 17.68
N ALA A 362 -8.45 4.08 17.31
CA ALA A 362 -8.62 3.61 15.93
C ALA A 362 -10.08 3.74 15.46
N GLU A 363 -11.05 3.48 16.34
CA GLU A 363 -12.48 3.63 16.04
C GLU A 363 -12.87 5.09 15.78
N GLU A 364 -12.31 6.03 16.54
CA GLU A 364 -12.58 7.47 16.34
C GLU A 364 -11.94 7.96 15.04
N CYS A 365 -10.71 7.52 14.74
CA CYS A 365 -10.05 7.86 13.47
C CYS A 365 -10.79 7.24 12.27
N ALA A 366 -11.34 6.03 12.39
CA ALA A 366 -12.14 5.42 11.34
C ALA A 366 -13.47 6.16 11.12
N GLN A 367 -14.10 6.64 12.20
CA GLN A 367 -15.34 7.42 12.12
C GLN A 367 -15.09 8.84 11.57
N TYR A 368 -13.96 9.46 11.92
CA TYR A 368 -13.59 10.82 11.56
C TYR A 368 -12.15 10.88 11.05
N PRO A 369 -11.89 10.40 9.82
CA PRO A 369 -10.52 10.29 9.32
C PRO A 369 -9.87 11.63 9.00
N SER A 370 -8.56 11.58 8.74
CA SER A 370 -7.82 12.77 8.31
C SER A 370 -8.32 13.26 6.96
N GLN A 371 -8.45 14.58 6.83
CA GLN A 371 -8.74 15.24 5.56
C GLN A 371 -7.49 15.81 4.89
N VAL A 372 -6.31 15.29 5.25
CA VAL A 372 -5.02 15.72 4.69
C VAL A 372 -4.52 14.64 3.73
N ASN A 373 -4.36 15.00 2.47
CA ASN A 373 -3.80 14.08 1.48
C ASN A 373 -2.27 14.03 1.59
N VAL A 374 -1.65 12.86 1.43
CA VAL A 374 -0.19 12.69 1.46
C VAL A 374 0.28 12.11 0.14
N THR A 375 0.89 12.92 -0.72
CA THR A 375 1.21 12.52 -2.11
C THR A 375 2.66 12.77 -2.49
N ASN A 376 3.22 12.00 -3.44
CA ASN A 376 4.56 12.23 -3.99
C ASN A 376 5.66 12.30 -2.90
N ILE A 377 5.79 11.23 -2.12
CA ILE A 377 6.78 11.14 -1.06
C ILE A 377 7.89 10.17 -1.49
N LEU A 378 9.15 10.58 -1.41
CA LEU A 378 10.30 9.75 -1.72
C LEU A 378 11.18 9.58 -0.49
N PHE A 379 11.32 8.34 -0.02
CA PHE A 379 12.33 7.92 0.94
C PHE A 379 13.43 7.18 0.18
N GLU A 380 14.64 7.72 0.13
CA GLU A 380 15.75 7.16 -0.66
C GLU A 380 17.04 7.04 0.17
N ASN A 381 17.66 5.87 0.16
CA ASN A 381 18.94 5.60 0.82
C ASN A 381 18.90 5.92 2.33
N ILE A 382 18.00 5.24 3.04
CA ILE A 382 17.86 5.33 4.50
C ILE A 382 18.45 4.07 5.14
N TYR A 383 19.36 4.23 6.10
CA TYR A 383 20.12 3.10 6.65
C TYR A 383 20.45 3.25 8.13
N GLY A 384 20.67 2.12 8.81
CA GLY A 384 21.15 2.05 10.19
C GLY A 384 20.32 1.14 11.09
N THR A 385 19.99 1.57 12.31
CA THR A 385 19.36 0.70 13.32
C THR A 385 18.18 1.37 14.05
N SER A 386 17.10 0.61 14.26
CA SER A 386 16.06 1.01 15.22
C SER A 386 16.53 0.75 16.67
N SER A 387 15.80 1.25 17.66
CA SER A 387 16.05 0.93 19.08
C SER A 387 15.57 -0.48 19.46
N GLY A 388 14.66 -1.06 18.67
CA GLY A 388 14.00 -2.33 18.94
C GLY A 388 12.78 -2.24 19.86
N LYS A 389 12.39 -1.02 20.27
CA LYS A 389 11.20 -0.81 21.11
C LYS A 389 9.91 -1.30 20.45
N ASP A 390 9.78 -1.10 19.15
CA ASP A 390 8.61 -1.49 18.35
C ASP A 390 8.83 -2.85 17.64
N GLY A 391 9.63 -3.73 18.26
CA GLY A 391 9.91 -5.07 17.73
C GLY A 391 10.68 -5.03 16.40
N ALA A 392 10.24 -5.80 15.40
CA ALA A 392 10.89 -5.86 14.09
C ALA A 392 10.51 -4.70 13.15
N VAL A 393 9.52 -3.88 13.51
CA VAL A 393 9.00 -2.80 12.67
C VAL A 393 10.05 -1.69 12.54
N VAL A 394 10.35 -1.30 11.30
CA VAL A 394 11.31 -0.22 10.98
C VAL A 394 10.70 0.89 10.13
N ALA A 395 9.54 0.65 9.54
CA ALA A 395 8.73 1.66 8.89
C ALA A 395 7.25 1.35 9.13
N ASP A 396 6.49 2.36 9.54
CA ASP A 396 5.07 2.27 9.82
C ASP A 396 4.34 3.37 9.04
N LEU A 397 3.73 2.99 7.92
CA LEU A 397 3.13 3.90 6.96
C LEU A 397 1.63 3.65 6.86
N VAL A 398 0.85 4.21 7.80
CA VAL A 398 -0.59 3.97 7.92
C VAL A 398 -1.37 5.22 7.55
N CYS A 399 -2.07 5.15 6.42
CA CYS A 399 -2.99 6.18 5.98
C CYS A 399 -4.33 6.04 6.71
N SER A 400 -4.98 7.15 7.06
CA SER A 400 -6.31 7.11 7.68
C SER A 400 -7.37 6.69 6.65
N PRO A 401 -8.45 5.99 7.04
CA PRO A 401 -9.52 5.60 6.13
C PRO A 401 -10.06 6.79 5.32
N ASN A 402 -10.29 6.69 4.02
CA ASN A 402 -10.73 7.81 3.14
C ASN A 402 -9.73 8.97 2.90
N ALA A 403 -8.56 9.03 3.55
CA ALA A 403 -7.52 9.97 3.15
C ALA A 403 -6.81 9.49 1.87
N VAL A 404 -6.39 10.42 1.02
CA VAL A 404 -5.62 10.06 -0.18
C VAL A 404 -4.15 10.05 0.18
N CYS A 405 -3.57 8.87 0.38
CA CYS A 405 -2.12 8.68 0.38
C CYS A 405 -1.69 8.10 -0.97
N SER A 406 -0.83 8.76 -1.74
CA SER A 406 -0.37 8.21 -3.03
C SER A 406 1.05 8.54 -3.43
N ASP A 407 1.63 7.74 -4.34
CA ASP A 407 3.01 7.94 -4.84
C ASP A 407 4.05 8.05 -3.71
N ILE A 408 3.94 7.17 -2.70
CA ILE A 408 4.88 7.06 -1.59
C ILE A 408 5.90 5.97 -1.94
N GLN A 409 7.15 6.34 -2.13
CA GLN A 409 8.21 5.44 -2.61
C GLN A 409 9.28 5.20 -1.55
N LEU A 410 9.61 3.93 -1.31
CA LEU A 410 10.73 3.48 -0.48
C LEU A 410 11.82 2.92 -1.40
N LYS A 411 13.01 3.53 -1.44
CA LYS A 411 14.15 3.11 -2.27
C LYS A 411 15.40 2.94 -1.42
N ASN A 412 16.05 1.79 -1.52
CA ASN A 412 17.29 1.50 -0.78
C ASN A 412 17.16 1.72 0.73
N ILE A 413 16.15 1.10 1.35
CA ILE A 413 15.95 1.13 2.81
C ILE A 413 16.70 -0.05 3.43
N SER A 414 17.62 0.23 4.35
CA SER A 414 18.49 -0.76 5.00
C SER A 414 18.60 -0.48 6.50
N ILE A 415 17.47 -0.56 7.18
CA ILE A 415 17.35 -0.39 8.63
C ILE A 415 17.19 -1.77 9.25
N THR A 416 17.95 -2.06 10.30
CA THR A 416 17.85 -3.30 11.06
C THR A 416 17.28 -3.07 12.45
N SER A 417 16.45 -3.98 12.94
CA SER A 417 16.02 -3.97 14.34
C SER A 417 16.85 -4.94 15.19
N PRO A 418 17.29 -4.54 16.41
CA PRO A 418 17.91 -5.47 17.35
C PRO A 418 16.89 -6.43 18.00
N ALA A 419 15.58 -6.17 17.89
CA ALA A 419 14.52 -6.94 18.53
C ALA A 419 13.82 -7.96 17.60
N GLY A 420 14.17 -7.99 16.30
CA GLY A 420 13.59 -8.94 15.36
C GLY A 420 14.22 -8.86 13.96
N SER A 421 14.24 -9.99 13.26
CA SER A 421 14.71 -10.13 11.87
C SER A 421 13.82 -11.14 11.12
N PRO A 422 13.47 -10.90 9.84
CA PRO A 422 13.80 -9.71 9.05
C PRO A 422 13.06 -8.46 9.55
N SER A 423 13.59 -7.28 9.22
CA SER A 423 12.92 -6.01 9.53
C SER A 423 11.63 -5.89 8.74
N THR A 424 10.58 -5.37 9.40
CA THR A 424 9.20 -5.31 8.90
C THR A 424 8.84 -3.88 8.52
N ILE A 425 8.12 -3.72 7.41
CA ILE A 425 7.54 -2.47 6.94
C ILE A 425 6.03 -2.67 6.91
N ILE A 426 5.29 -1.82 7.61
CA ILE A 426 3.83 -1.80 7.62
C ILE A 426 3.38 -0.71 6.65
N CYS A 427 2.46 -1.05 5.75
CA CYS A 427 1.85 -0.15 4.79
C CYS A 427 0.34 -0.39 4.77
N ASP A 428 -0.45 0.64 5.06
CA ASP A 428 -1.92 0.56 5.04
C ASP A 428 -2.54 1.83 4.45
N GLY A 429 -3.61 1.69 3.68
CA GLY A 429 -4.37 2.80 3.06
C GLY A 429 -3.63 3.66 2.02
N ILE A 430 -2.54 3.17 1.40
CA ILE A 430 -1.76 3.89 0.37
C ILE A 430 -2.19 3.46 -1.05
N GLN A 431 -2.63 4.43 -1.87
CA GLN A 431 -3.05 4.30 -3.27
C GLN A 431 -1.88 4.58 -4.23
N GLY A 432 -1.67 3.78 -5.28
CA GLY A 432 -0.49 3.97 -6.16
C GLY A 432 0.82 3.49 -5.52
N ASP A 433 1.89 3.37 -6.32
CA ASP A 433 2.80 2.21 -6.22
C ASP A 433 3.56 2.01 -4.89
N ILE A 434 2.90 1.26 -4.01
CA ILE A 434 3.42 0.06 -3.31
C ILE A 434 2.40 -1.10 -3.45
N GLY A 435 1.84 -1.39 -4.65
CA GLY A 435 0.94 -2.57 -4.72
C GLY A 435 0.16 -2.98 -5.99
N GLY A 436 0.06 -2.18 -7.07
CA GLY A 436 -0.73 -2.57 -8.26
C GLY A 436 0.12 -3.17 -9.40
N SER A 437 -0.40 -4.13 -10.19
CA SER A 437 0.35 -4.70 -11.33
C SER A 437 0.54 -3.74 -12.53
N GLY A 438 -0.25 -2.66 -12.58
CA GLY A 438 -0.15 -1.61 -13.61
C GLY A 438 -1.20 -1.71 -14.73
N LYS A 439 -2.40 -2.25 -14.44
CA LYS A 439 -3.55 -2.34 -15.36
C LYS A 439 -4.06 -0.96 -15.79
N THR A 440 -4.34 -0.07 -14.84
CA THR A 440 -4.77 1.31 -15.13
C THR A 440 -3.70 2.10 -15.88
N THR A 441 -2.42 1.93 -15.51
CA THR A 441 -1.28 2.53 -16.22
C THR A 441 -1.19 2.03 -17.68
N LEU A 442 -1.53 0.76 -17.93
CA LEU A 442 -1.60 0.22 -19.28
C LEU A 442 -2.76 0.85 -20.06
N LEU A 443 -3.93 1.00 -19.45
CA LEU A 443 -5.10 1.62 -20.08
C LEU A 443 -4.82 3.07 -20.48
N GLU A 444 -4.21 3.85 -19.58
CA GLU A 444 -3.74 5.22 -19.87
C GLU A 444 -2.76 5.25 -21.04
N HIS A 445 -1.79 4.34 -21.05
CA HIS A 445 -0.82 4.24 -22.15
C HIS A 445 -1.49 3.88 -23.48
N ILE A 446 -2.52 3.03 -23.47
CA ILE A 446 -3.33 2.73 -24.67
C ILE A 446 -4.01 4.01 -25.15
N LEU A 447 -4.77 4.70 -24.30
CA LEU A 447 -5.55 5.89 -24.68
C LEU A 447 -4.68 7.08 -25.11
N GLN A 448 -3.52 7.29 -24.47
CA GLN A 448 -2.66 8.44 -24.77
C GLN A 448 -1.71 8.22 -25.95
N SER A 449 -1.45 6.98 -26.36
CA SER A 449 -0.47 6.69 -27.39
C SER A 449 -1.06 6.84 -28.79
N ASN A 450 -0.26 7.35 -29.74
CA ASN A 450 -0.70 7.46 -31.13
C ASN A 450 -0.51 6.10 -31.84
N HIS A 451 -1.50 5.21 -31.71
CA HIS A 451 -1.47 3.86 -32.27
C HIS A 451 -2.35 3.68 -33.53
N GLY A 452 -3.17 4.67 -33.88
CA GLY A 452 -4.00 4.66 -35.10
C GLY A 452 -5.28 3.82 -35.03
N PHE A 453 -5.61 3.25 -33.88
CA PHE A 453 -6.90 2.58 -33.62
C PHE A 453 -7.89 3.56 -33.01
N LYS A 454 -9.19 3.33 -33.21
CA LYS A 454 -10.24 4.05 -32.47
C LYS A 454 -10.78 3.16 -31.36
N ILE A 455 -10.47 3.49 -30.11
CA ILE A 455 -10.70 2.61 -28.97
C ILE A 455 -11.77 3.22 -28.07
N ALA A 456 -12.67 2.38 -27.56
CA ALA A 456 -13.48 2.66 -26.38
C ALA A 456 -12.93 1.84 -25.21
N ALA A 457 -12.93 2.41 -24.01
CA ALA A 457 -12.49 1.73 -22.80
C ALA A 457 -13.68 1.54 -21.87
N ILE A 458 -13.88 0.30 -21.40
CA ILE A 458 -14.84 -0.05 -20.34
C ILE A 458 -14.05 -0.40 -19.09
N VAL A 459 -14.31 0.30 -17.99
CA VAL A 459 -13.58 0.12 -16.73
C VAL A 459 -14.52 -0.44 -15.66
N ASN A 460 -14.14 -1.59 -15.10
CA ASN A 460 -14.90 -2.33 -14.07
C ASN A 460 -14.09 -2.54 -12.77
N ASP A 461 -12.99 -1.82 -12.58
CA ASP A 461 -12.18 -1.98 -11.37
C ASP A 461 -12.83 -1.24 -10.19
N MET A 462 -13.21 -2.02 -9.17
CA MET A 462 -13.90 -1.55 -7.96
C MET A 462 -12.98 -0.76 -7.03
N SER A 463 -11.65 -0.87 -7.20
CA SER A 463 -10.64 -0.25 -6.32
C SER A 463 -10.05 1.06 -6.87
N SER A 464 -10.40 1.44 -8.10
CA SER A 464 -9.88 2.63 -8.79
C SER A 464 -10.98 3.60 -9.18
N LEU A 465 -11.66 4.17 -8.18
CA LEU A 465 -12.28 5.49 -8.30
C LEU A 465 -11.19 6.58 -8.38
N ASN A 466 -10.26 6.48 -9.33
CA ASN A 466 -9.27 7.50 -9.68
C ASN A 466 -8.63 7.23 -11.06
N ILE A 467 -9.43 6.86 -12.07
CA ILE A 467 -9.13 7.40 -13.41
C ILE A 467 -9.51 8.87 -13.37
N ASP A 468 -8.60 9.65 -12.79
CA ASP A 468 -8.36 11.07 -13.05
C ASP A 468 -9.62 11.92 -13.34
N ALA A 469 -10.18 12.53 -12.30
CA ALA A 469 -11.01 13.72 -12.48
C ALA A 469 -10.26 14.84 -13.27
N THR A 470 -8.94 14.72 -13.40
CA THR A 470 -8.03 15.50 -14.25
C THR A 470 -8.16 15.20 -15.75
N LEU A 471 -8.46 13.95 -16.15
CA LEU A 471 -8.80 13.54 -17.52
C LEU A 471 -10.14 14.16 -17.93
N ILE A 472 -11.09 14.25 -16.99
CA ILE A 472 -12.44 14.79 -17.23
C ILE A 472 -12.47 16.34 -17.21
N LYS A 473 -11.66 17.01 -16.38
CA LYS A 473 -11.77 18.47 -16.18
C LYS A 473 -10.72 19.35 -16.87
N ASN A 474 -9.52 18.85 -17.16
CA ASN A 474 -8.43 19.69 -17.69
C ASN A 474 -8.08 19.44 -19.16
N HIS A 475 -8.79 18.54 -19.85
CA HIS A 475 -8.65 18.39 -21.28
C HIS A 475 -9.48 19.45 -22.03
N HIS A 476 -8.83 20.57 -22.37
CA HIS A 476 -9.10 21.26 -23.63
C HIS A 476 -8.65 20.37 -24.80
N VAL A 477 -9.20 19.16 -24.89
CA VAL A 477 -9.07 18.30 -26.05
C VAL A 477 -10.17 18.73 -27.01
N SER A 478 -9.71 19.29 -28.12
CA SER A 478 -10.49 19.49 -29.33
C SER A 478 -11.43 18.30 -29.54
N GLN A 479 -12.72 18.58 -29.73
CA GLN A 479 -13.85 17.67 -29.96
C GLN A 479 -13.60 16.47 -30.92
N THR A 480 -12.75 15.52 -30.55
CA THR A 480 -12.55 14.28 -31.32
C THR A 480 -12.16 13.12 -30.41
N LYS A 481 -13.16 12.25 -30.17
CA LYS A 481 -13.10 10.77 -30.24
C LYS A 481 -12.39 9.96 -29.15
N GLU A 482 -12.78 10.05 -27.88
CA GLU A 482 -12.56 8.93 -26.95
C GLU A 482 -13.79 8.72 -26.05
N ASN A 483 -14.37 7.51 -26.10
CA ASN A 483 -15.56 7.09 -25.35
C ASN A 483 -15.09 6.17 -24.21
N LEU A 484 -14.81 6.74 -23.03
CA LEU A 484 -14.57 5.99 -21.80
C LEU A 484 -15.90 5.77 -21.08
N ILE A 485 -16.24 4.52 -20.79
CA ILE A 485 -17.49 4.09 -20.17
C ILE A 485 -17.15 3.35 -18.88
N GLN A 486 -17.85 3.69 -17.81
CA GLN A 486 -17.64 3.08 -16.50
C GLN A 486 -18.87 2.27 -16.12
N LEU A 487 -18.68 1.01 -15.75
CA LEU A 487 -19.73 0.19 -15.17
C LEU A 487 -19.74 0.40 -13.66
N GLN A 488 -20.93 0.62 -13.07
CA GLN A 488 -21.08 0.94 -11.65
C GLN A 488 -21.53 -0.30 -10.88
N ASN A 489 -20.85 -0.60 -9.77
CA ASN A 489 -21.21 -1.56 -8.72
C ASN A 489 -21.29 -3.05 -9.16
N GLY A 490 -20.21 -3.80 -8.98
CA GLY A 490 -20.18 -5.27 -9.13
C GLY A 490 -19.01 -5.83 -9.95
N CYS A 491 -18.78 -7.15 -9.90
CA CYS A 491 -17.81 -7.80 -10.79
C CYS A 491 -18.48 -8.09 -12.14
N ILE A 492 -17.79 -7.78 -13.24
CA ILE A 492 -18.14 -8.23 -14.59
C ILE A 492 -18.23 -9.76 -14.70
N CYS A 493 -17.60 -10.48 -13.77
CA CYS A 493 -17.65 -11.92 -13.66
C CYS A 493 -18.95 -12.45 -13.03
N CYS A 494 -19.56 -11.77 -12.06
CA CYS A 494 -20.72 -12.32 -11.33
C CYS A 494 -22.00 -11.51 -11.51
N THR A 495 -21.93 -10.18 -11.37
CA THR A 495 -23.12 -9.33 -11.19
C THR A 495 -23.38 -8.37 -12.35
N LEU A 496 -22.36 -8.02 -13.14
CA LEU A 496 -22.46 -7.00 -14.20
C LEU A 496 -22.43 -7.54 -15.64
N ARG A 497 -22.61 -8.87 -15.83
CA ARG A 497 -22.60 -9.47 -17.18
C ARG A 497 -23.69 -8.89 -18.09
N GLY A 498 -24.89 -8.61 -17.55
CA GLY A 498 -25.99 -8.01 -18.31
C GLY A 498 -25.72 -6.56 -18.74
N ASP A 499 -25.20 -5.74 -17.83
CA ASP A 499 -24.86 -4.33 -18.11
C ASP A 499 -23.70 -4.20 -19.12
N LEU A 500 -22.72 -5.11 -19.07
CA LEU A 500 -21.67 -5.20 -20.08
C LEU A 500 -22.23 -5.43 -21.49
N LEU A 501 -23.18 -6.38 -21.63
CA LEU A 501 -23.80 -6.70 -22.92
C LEU A 501 -24.52 -5.48 -23.51
N GLU A 502 -25.20 -4.71 -22.66
CA GLU A 502 -25.90 -3.50 -23.05
C GLU A 502 -24.93 -2.44 -23.60
N GLU A 503 -23.87 -2.13 -22.85
CA GLU A 503 -22.89 -1.11 -23.25
C GLU A 503 -22.14 -1.49 -24.54
N LEU A 504 -21.78 -2.76 -24.68
CA LEU A 504 -21.18 -3.26 -25.93
C LEU A 504 -22.14 -3.10 -27.11
N ALA A 505 -23.42 -3.40 -26.94
CA ALA A 505 -24.42 -3.22 -27.99
C ALA A 505 -24.62 -1.74 -28.36
N GLN A 506 -24.61 -0.82 -27.39
CA GLN A 506 -24.66 0.61 -27.66
C GLN A 506 -23.42 1.12 -28.40
N LEU A 507 -22.23 0.66 -28.01
CA LEU A 507 -20.97 1.00 -28.67
C LEU A 507 -20.93 0.55 -30.13
N THR A 508 -21.50 -0.62 -30.46
CA THR A 508 -21.55 -1.09 -31.86
C THR A 508 -22.36 -0.18 -32.79
N LYS A 509 -23.27 0.64 -32.25
CA LYS A 509 -24.07 1.60 -33.03
C LYS A 509 -23.32 2.89 -33.35
N LYS A 510 -22.12 3.10 -32.79
CA LYS A 510 -21.30 4.30 -33.02
C LYS A 510 -20.22 4.03 -34.10
N ASP A 511 -20.23 4.80 -35.19
CA ASP A 511 -19.27 4.67 -36.33
C ASP A 511 -17.81 5.06 -35.97
N ASP A 512 -17.56 5.54 -34.75
CA ASP A 512 -16.26 6.05 -34.30
C ASP A 512 -15.48 5.09 -33.40
N VAL A 513 -15.99 3.90 -33.08
CA VAL A 513 -15.30 2.88 -32.26
C VAL A 513 -14.97 1.65 -33.10
N GLN A 514 -13.73 1.18 -33.04
CA GLN A 514 -13.26 -0.03 -33.75
C GLN A 514 -12.85 -1.16 -32.80
N TYR A 515 -12.33 -0.82 -31.62
CA TYR A 515 -11.93 -1.77 -30.58
C TYR A 515 -12.50 -1.33 -29.23
N VAL A 516 -12.85 -2.30 -28.39
CA VAL A 516 -13.23 -2.07 -27.00
C VAL A 516 -12.19 -2.75 -26.11
N VAL A 517 -11.61 -1.99 -25.18
CA VAL A 517 -10.73 -2.52 -24.14
C VAL A 517 -11.54 -2.60 -22.85
N ILE A 518 -11.61 -3.78 -22.26
CA ILE A 518 -12.34 -4.02 -21.02
C ILE A 518 -11.30 -4.25 -19.92
N GLU A 519 -11.22 -3.33 -18.96
CA GLU A 519 -10.47 -3.52 -17.72
C GLU A 519 -11.37 -4.21 -16.70
N SER A 520 -11.09 -5.48 -16.43
CA SER A 520 -11.78 -6.26 -15.40
C SER A 520 -11.16 -5.99 -14.02
N THR A 521 -11.91 -6.27 -12.94
CA THR A 521 -11.35 -6.23 -11.59
C THR A 521 -10.21 -7.24 -11.43
N GLY A 522 -9.24 -6.94 -10.55
CA GLY A 522 -8.11 -7.82 -10.25
C GLY A 522 -8.53 -9.20 -9.72
N ILE A 523 -9.76 -9.33 -9.24
CA ILE A 523 -10.34 -10.59 -8.76
C ILE A 523 -11.22 -11.31 -9.79
N SER A 524 -11.25 -10.88 -11.06
CA SER A 524 -12.15 -11.46 -12.07
C SER A 524 -11.69 -12.83 -12.55
N GLU A 525 -12.66 -13.72 -12.75
CA GLU A 525 -12.47 -14.97 -13.47
C GLU A 525 -12.42 -14.78 -14.99
N PRO A 526 -11.31 -15.16 -15.64
CA PRO A 526 -11.19 -14.96 -17.08
C PRO A 526 -12.21 -15.77 -17.91
N MET A 527 -12.53 -17.00 -17.50
CA MET A 527 -13.46 -17.87 -18.23
C MET A 527 -14.87 -17.29 -18.25
N GLN A 528 -15.36 -16.90 -17.08
CA GLN A 528 -16.67 -16.28 -16.88
C GLN A 528 -16.87 -15.02 -17.74
N VAL A 529 -15.82 -14.19 -17.86
CA VAL A 529 -15.84 -13.02 -18.75
C VAL A 529 -15.91 -13.44 -20.21
N ALA A 530 -15.15 -14.46 -20.62
CA ALA A 530 -15.19 -14.96 -22.00
C ALA A 530 -16.52 -15.64 -22.38
N GLU A 531 -17.15 -16.35 -21.44
CA GLU A 531 -18.48 -16.97 -21.64
C GLU A 531 -19.55 -15.98 -22.00
N THR A 532 -19.43 -14.72 -21.54
CA THR A 532 -20.35 -13.63 -21.89
C THR A 532 -20.42 -13.38 -23.40
N PHE A 533 -19.39 -13.79 -24.16
CA PHE A 533 -19.35 -13.69 -25.62
C PHE A 533 -19.87 -14.93 -26.37
N THR A 534 -20.38 -15.96 -25.66
CA THR A 534 -20.93 -17.19 -26.27
C THR A 534 -22.38 -17.03 -26.74
N ALA A 535 -22.79 -17.90 -27.67
CA ALA A 535 -24.17 -17.90 -28.20
C ALA A 535 -25.16 -18.46 -27.16
N GLU A 536 -24.69 -19.44 -26.40
CA GLU A 536 -25.41 -20.19 -25.38
C GLU A 536 -25.80 -19.28 -24.21
N PHE A 537 -24.86 -18.47 -23.71
CA PHE A 537 -25.13 -17.50 -22.64
C PHE A 537 -26.14 -16.42 -23.06
N SER A 538 -26.02 -15.92 -24.31
CA SER A 538 -26.96 -14.95 -24.87
C SER A 538 -28.40 -15.50 -24.92
N ALA A 539 -28.56 -16.82 -25.11
CA ALA A 539 -29.85 -17.49 -25.11
C ALA A 539 -30.39 -17.74 -23.69
N ALA A 540 -29.52 -18.13 -22.75
CA ALA A 540 -29.89 -18.37 -21.35
C ALA A 540 -30.41 -17.11 -20.63
N MET A 541 -29.80 -15.94 -20.88
CA MET A 541 -30.27 -14.67 -20.29
C MET A 541 -31.70 -14.28 -20.73
N LEU A 542 -32.18 -14.80 -21.85
CA LEU A 542 -33.54 -14.54 -22.35
C LEU A 542 -34.61 -15.34 -21.61
N GLU A 543 -34.26 -16.55 -21.16
CA GLU A 543 -35.16 -17.44 -20.42
C GLU A 543 -35.32 -17.02 -18.95
N ALA A 544 -34.31 -16.34 -18.39
CA ALA A 544 -34.24 -15.95 -16.99
C ALA A 544 -34.95 -14.62 -16.63
N ASP A 545 -35.62 -13.94 -17.59
CA ASP A 545 -36.43 -12.72 -17.39
C ASP A 545 -35.72 -11.58 -16.59
N VAL A 546 -34.40 -11.44 -16.75
CA VAL A 546 -33.49 -10.66 -15.87
C VAL A 546 -33.49 -9.13 -16.11
N ALA A 547 -34.49 -8.57 -16.79
CA ALA A 547 -34.52 -7.14 -17.13
C ALA A 547 -35.81 -6.47 -16.68
N ASP A 548 -35.70 -5.62 -15.65
CA ASP A 548 -36.82 -4.82 -15.10
C ASP A 548 -37.25 -3.62 -15.99
N ASP A 549 -36.55 -3.39 -17.11
CA ASP A 549 -36.76 -2.23 -17.99
C ASP A 549 -37.16 -2.68 -19.42
N ASP A 550 -38.27 -2.12 -19.92
CA ASP A 550 -38.82 -2.41 -21.25
C ASP A 550 -37.83 -2.03 -22.38
N ASP A 551 -37.03 -0.97 -22.19
CA ASP A 551 -36.01 -0.55 -23.16
C ASP A 551 -34.83 -1.55 -23.21
N LYS A 552 -34.46 -2.12 -22.05
CA LYS A 552 -33.39 -3.14 -21.93
C LYS A 552 -33.81 -4.46 -22.59
N LYS A 553 -35.08 -4.87 -22.42
CA LYS A 553 -35.64 -6.04 -23.10
C LYS A 553 -35.59 -5.90 -24.63
N GLU A 554 -35.80 -4.71 -25.18
CA GLU A 554 -35.76 -4.50 -26.64
C GLU A 554 -34.34 -4.67 -27.21
N ILE A 555 -33.30 -4.19 -26.52
CA ILE A 555 -31.90 -4.35 -26.94
C ILE A 555 -31.45 -5.82 -26.88
N LEU A 556 -31.75 -6.52 -25.79
CA LEU A 556 -31.44 -7.95 -25.63
C LEU A 556 -32.15 -8.81 -26.70
N ASN A 557 -33.41 -8.52 -27.00
CA ASN A 557 -34.15 -9.17 -28.08
C ASN A 557 -33.51 -8.95 -29.47
N GLN A 558 -32.95 -7.77 -29.73
CA GLN A 558 -32.23 -7.49 -30.98
C GLN A 558 -30.93 -8.30 -31.08
N ILE A 559 -30.16 -8.42 -30.00
CA ILE A 559 -28.90 -9.18 -29.97
C ILE A 559 -29.16 -10.67 -30.25
N VAL A 560 -30.19 -11.24 -29.64
CA VAL A 560 -30.53 -12.65 -29.83
C VAL A 560 -31.17 -12.90 -31.19
N GLY A 561 -31.99 -11.98 -31.70
CA GLY A 561 -32.50 -12.04 -33.08
C GLY A 561 -31.40 -12.04 -34.14
N LEU A 562 -30.24 -11.47 -33.83
CA LEU A 562 -29.03 -11.53 -34.68
C LEU A 562 -28.24 -12.83 -34.48
N GLY A 563 -28.52 -13.61 -33.45
CA GLY A 563 -27.90 -14.89 -33.12
C GLY A 563 -26.81 -14.82 -32.05
N GLY A 564 -26.82 -13.79 -31.18
CA GLY A 564 -25.89 -13.66 -30.04
C GLY A 564 -24.81 -12.60 -30.23
N LEU A 565 -24.17 -12.19 -29.12
CA LEU A 565 -23.17 -11.09 -29.12
C LEU A 565 -21.96 -11.38 -30.00
N HIS A 566 -21.56 -12.66 -30.16
CA HIS A 566 -20.44 -13.07 -30.99
C HIS A 566 -20.53 -12.60 -32.46
N LYS A 567 -21.72 -12.24 -32.95
CA LYS A 567 -21.91 -11.67 -34.30
C LYS A 567 -21.71 -10.16 -34.36
N LEU A 568 -21.81 -9.47 -33.23
CA LEU A 568 -21.64 -8.02 -33.08
C LEU A 568 -20.23 -7.65 -32.66
N ALA A 569 -19.66 -8.40 -31.71
CA ALA A 569 -18.30 -8.23 -31.21
C ALA A 569 -17.63 -9.60 -31.02
N ARG A 570 -16.34 -9.68 -31.31
CA ARG A 570 -15.51 -10.87 -31.06
C ARG A 570 -14.48 -10.56 -29.99
N LEU A 571 -14.21 -11.51 -29.11
CA LEU A 571 -13.07 -11.42 -28.19
C LEU A 571 -11.78 -11.67 -28.99
N ASP A 572 -10.86 -10.69 -28.98
CA ASP A 572 -9.66 -10.69 -29.84
C ASP A 572 -8.41 -11.23 -29.14
N THR A 573 -8.13 -10.71 -27.95
CA THR A 573 -6.92 -11.00 -27.17
C THR A 573 -7.22 -10.83 -25.68
N THR A 574 -6.76 -11.77 -24.86
CA THR A 574 -6.76 -11.66 -23.40
C THR A 574 -5.37 -11.26 -22.90
N VAL A 575 -5.31 -10.27 -22.01
CA VAL A 575 -4.04 -9.68 -21.55
C VAL A 575 -3.96 -9.71 -20.03
N THR A 576 -2.96 -10.40 -19.50
CA THR A 576 -2.68 -10.44 -18.06
C THR A 576 -1.48 -9.57 -17.72
N VAL A 577 -1.67 -8.61 -16.81
CA VAL A 577 -0.60 -7.69 -16.37
C VAL A 577 -0.07 -8.15 -15.02
N ILE A 578 1.22 -8.50 -15.00
CA ILE A 578 1.89 -9.11 -13.85
C ILE A 578 2.86 -8.13 -13.22
N ASP A 579 2.77 -8.01 -11.89
CA ASP A 579 3.75 -7.30 -11.07
C ASP A 579 5.01 -8.16 -10.87
N ALA A 580 6.12 -7.81 -11.53
CA ALA A 580 7.37 -8.56 -11.37
C ALA A 580 7.90 -8.57 -9.92
N PHE A 581 7.62 -7.53 -9.13
CA PHE A 581 8.10 -7.41 -7.75
C PHE A 581 7.38 -8.38 -6.81
N ASN A 582 6.05 -8.45 -6.93
CA ASN A 582 5.20 -9.20 -6.00
C ASN A 582 4.87 -10.62 -6.45
N LEU A 583 5.11 -10.98 -7.72
CA LEU A 583 4.68 -12.28 -8.26
C LEU A 583 5.14 -13.48 -7.41
N LEU A 584 6.43 -13.54 -7.08
CA LEU A 584 6.99 -14.68 -6.33
C LEU A 584 6.45 -14.75 -4.90
N THR A 585 6.27 -13.60 -4.25
CA THR A 585 5.68 -13.53 -2.90
C THR A 585 4.23 -14.00 -2.93
N ASN A 586 3.45 -13.55 -3.92
CA ASN A 586 2.05 -13.93 -4.09
C ASN A 586 1.84 -15.42 -4.40
N PHE A 587 2.83 -16.11 -5.00
CA PHE A 587 2.79 -17.57 -5.17
C PHE A 587 2.95 -18.35 -3.85
N ASP A 588 3.49 -17.70 -2.82
CA ASP A 588 3.84 -18.33 -1.54
C ASP A 588 2.84 -17.98 -0.40
N THR A 589 1.73 -17.30 -0.71
CA THR A 589 0.68 -16.88 0.25
C THR A 589 -0.47 -17.90 0.36
N ALA A 590 -1.05 -18.03 1.56
CA ALA A 590 -2.29 -18.77 1.84
C ALA A 590 -3.53 -17.86 1.97
N GLU A 591 -3.39 -16.55 1.76
CA GLU A 591 -4.49 -15.60 1.90
C GLU A 591 -5.63 -15.92 0.92
N PHE A 592 -6.85 -16.01 1.46
CA PHE A 592 -8.06 -16.07 0.66
C PHE A 592 -8.35 -14.71 0.04
N LEU A 593 -9.12 -14.69 -1.05
CA LEU A 593 -9.56 -13.45 -1.66
C LEU A 593 -10.39 -12.61 -0.65
N SER A 594 -11.21 -13.26 0.17
CA SER A 594 -12.01 -12.66 1.24
C SER A 594 -11.16 -11.96 2.31
N ASP A 595 -10.03 -12.55 2.72
CA ASP A 595 -9.13 -11.99 3.73
C ASP A 595 -8.52 -10.65 3.31
N ARG A 596 -8.19 -10.52 2.02
CA ARG A 596 -7.50 -9.34 1.48
C ARG A 596 -8.44 -8.23 1.02
N TYR A 597 -9.63 -8.59 0.53
CA TYR A 597 -10.56 -7.65 -0.09
C TYR A 597 -11.85 -7.40 0.72
N GLY A 598 -12.08 -8.10 1.84
CA GLY A 598 -13.23 -7.88 2.73
C GLY A 598 -14.58 -8.19 2.05
N GLY A 599 -15.69 -7.84 2.70
CA GLY A 599 -17.09 -8.23 2.40
C GLY A 599 -17.71 -7.80 1.05
N GLU A 600 -16.90 -7.72 0.00
CA GLU A 600 -17.26 -7.43 -1.39
C GLU A 600 -17.17 -8.68 -2.30
N ILE A 601 -16.86 -9.83 -1.71
CA ILE A 601 -16.80 -11.14 -2.35
C ILE A 601 -18.00 -11.96 -1.85
N ILE A 602 -18.63 -12.73 -2.75
CA ILE A 602 -19.75 -13.60 -2.40
C ILE A 602 -19.23 -14.63 -1.38
N PRO A 603 -19.95 -14.91 -0.27
CA PRO A 603 -19.49 -15.84 0.77
C PRO A 603 -19.00 -17.21 0.26
N GLU A 604 -19.43 -17.62 -0.93
CA GLU A 604 -19.11 -18.89 -1.61
C GLU A 604 -17.76 -18.90 -2.37
N ASP A 605 -17.05 -17.78 -2.55
CA ASP A 605 -15.78 -17.74 -3.29
C ASP A 605 -14.56 -18.00 -2.38
N GLU A 606 -14.32 -19.28 -2.08
CA GLU A 606 -13.25 -19.79 -1.20
C GLU A 606 -11.84 -19.83 -1.84
N ARG A 607 -11.58 -19.06 -2.90
CA ARG A 607 -10.29 -19.15 -3.60
C ARG A 607 -9.19 -18.33 -2.95
N THR A 608 -7.95 -18.76 -3.18
CA THR A 608 -6.76 -18.00 -2.80
C THR A 608 -6.31 -17.07 -3.92
N ILE A 609 -5.53 -16.06 -3.53
CA ILE A 609 -4.85 -15.16 -4.48
C ILE A 609 -3.94 -15.93 -5.45
N SER A 610 -3.34 -17.03 -4.99
CA SER A 610 -2.44 -17.87 -5.81
C SER A 610 -3.18 -18.56 -6.96
N ASP A 611 -4.33 -19.17 -6.68
CA ASP A 611 -5.11 -19.91 -7.68
C ASP A 611 -5.61 -18.96 -8.78
N LEU A 612 -6.23 -17.85 -8.38
CA LEU A 612 -6.74 -16.87 -9.31
C LEU A 612 -5.64 -16.27 -10.19
N MET A 613 -4.47 -15.99 -9.61
CA MET A 613 -3.31 -15.48 -10.36
C MET A 613 -2.82 -16.50 -11.39
N VAL A 614 -2.80 -17.79 -11.04
CA VAL A 614 -2.44 -18.85 -11.98
C VAL A 614 -3.46 -18.98 -13.10
N ASP A 615 -4.75 -18.97 -12.80
CA ASP A 615 -5.81 -19.05 -13.81
C ASP A 615 -5.72 -17.86 -14.78
N GLN A 616 -5.45 -16.66 -14.28
CA GLN A 616 -5.20 -15.48 -15.11
C GLN A 616 -3.94 -15.62 -15.99
N ILE A 617 -2.89 -16.30 -15.53
CA ILE A 617 -1.70 -16.58 -16.33
C ILE A 617 -2.00 -17.64 -17.40
N GLU A 618 -2.66 -18.73 -17.02
CA GLU A 618 -3.02 -19.86 -17.90
C GLU A 618 -3.99 -19.42 -19.01
N PHE A 619 -4.88 -18.48 -18.73
CA PHE A 619 -5.87 -17.99 -19.69
C PHE A 619 -5.33 -16.96 -20.69
N ALA A 620 -4.20 -16.31 -20.39
CA ALA A 620 -3.71 -15.17 -21.16
C ALA A 620 -3.19 -15.52 -22.57
N ASP A 621 -3.51 -14.70 -23.57
CA ASP A 621 -2.85 -14.71 -24.89
C ASP A 621 -1.54 -13.90 -24.88
N VAL A 622 -1.53 -12.84 -24.07
CA VAL A 622 -0.39 -11.94 -23.87
C VAL A 622 -0.21 -11.68 -22.38
N ILE A 623 1.02 -11.86 -21.90
CA ILE A 623 1.41 -11.56 -20.53
C ILE A 623 2.31 -10.34 -20.55
N ILE A 624 1.92 -9.29 -19.85
CA ILE A 624 2.75 -8.10 -19.65
C ILE A 624 3.45 -8.25 -18.30
N LEU A 625 4.74 -8.55 -18.32
CA LEU A 625 5.59 -8.53 -17.14
C LEU A 625 6.04 -7.09 -16.89
N ASN A 626 5.38 -6.41 -15.96
CA ASN A 626 5.59 -5.01 -15.65
C ASN A 626 6.51 -4.84 -14.43
N LYS A 627 7.02 -3.61 -14.23
CA LYS A 627 7.98 -3.27 -13.16
C LYS A 627 9.30 -4.05 -13.23
N ILE A 628 9.79 -4.35 -14.43
CA ILE A 628 11.07 -5.09 -14.58
C ILE A 628 12.28 -4.34 -14.01
N ASP A 629 12.16 -3.04 -13.72
CA ASP A 629 13.17 -2.19 -13.10
C ASP A 629 13.27 -2.35 -11.58
N THR A 630 12.29 -3.01 -10.93
CA THR A 630 12.29 -3.28 -9.49
C THR A 630 12.91 -4.62 -9.12
N VAL A 631 13.21 -5.47 -10.10
CA VAL A 631 13.78 -6.81 -9.92
C VAL A 631 15.12 -6.97 -10.64
N ASP A 632 16.02 -7.78 -10.08
CA ASP A 632 17.31 -8.08 -10.71
C ASP A 632 17.16 -9.08 -11.88
N GLU A 633 18.24 -9.23 -12.66
CA GLU A 633 18.21 -10.07 -13.87
C GLU A 633 18.00 -11.56 -13.56
N ALA A 634 18.44 -12.03 -12.39
CA ALA A 634 18.24 -13.40 -11.94
C ALA A 634 16.77 -13.67 -11.60
N THR A 635 16.15 -12.79 -10.84
CA THR A 635 14.74 -12.85 -10.45
C THR A 635 13.84 -12.72 -11.67
N ARG A 636 14.16 -11.80 -12.58
CA ARG A 636 13.48 -11.64 -13.87
C ARG A 636 13.56 -12.91 -14.71
N GLY A 637 14.74 -13.54 -14.81
CA GLY A 637 14.92 -14.82 -15.50
C GLY A 637 14.05 -15.93 -14.90
N ARG A 638 14.01 -16.02 -13.57
CA ARG A 638 13.18 -16.97 -12.82
C ARG A 638 11.69 -16.77 -13.11
N ILE A 639 11.19 -15.54 -12.99
CA ILE A 639 9.79 -15.20 -13.28
C ILE A 639 9.42 -15.61 -14.71
N LYS A 640 10.23 -15.27 -15.71
CA LYS A 640 9.96 -15.66 -17.11
C LYS A 640 9.90 -17.17 -17.30
N SER A 641 10.75 -17.91 -16.58
CA SER A 641 10.71 -19.36 -16.65
C SER A 641 9.42 -19.91 -16.06
N ILE A 642 8.92 -19.34 -14.95
CA ILE A 642 7.62 -19.73 -14.37
C ILE A 642 6.50 -19.42 -15.37
N LEU A 643 6.45 -18.20 -15.90
CA LEU A 643 5.43 -17.78 -16.85
C LEU A 643 5.42 -18.64 -18.11
N ARG A 644 6.60 -19.04 -18.61
CA ARG A 644 6.71 -19.95 -19.77
C ARG A 644 6.36 -21.39 -19.48
N THR A 645 6.25 -21.80 -18.22
CA THR A 645 5.83 -23.14 -17.81
C THR A 645 4.36 -23.16 -17.38
N LEU A 646 3.78 -22.00 -17.04
CA LEU A 646 2.35 -21.84 -16.75
C LEU A 646 1.54 -21.36 -17.96
N ASN A 647 2.11 -20.54 -18.85
CA ASN A 647 1.59 -20.39 -20.23
C ASN A 647 2.71 -20.39 -21.33
N ALA A 648 2.91 -21.50 -22.05
CA ALA A 648 3.96 -21.65 -23.08
C ALA A 648 3.61 -20.91 -24.38
N GLU A 649 2.32 -20.72 -24.64
CA GLU A 649 1.82 -20.14 -25.88
C GLU A 649 1.59 -18.63 -25.74
N ALA A 650 1.43 -18.13 -24.52
CA ALA A 650 1.33 -16.70 -24.25
C ALA A 650 2.59 -15.96 -24.68
N LYS A 651 2.37 -14.80 -25.31
CA LYS A 651 3.46 -13.87 -25.60
C LYS A 651 3.79 -13.06 -24.35
N VAL A 652 5.01 -13.20 -23.84
CA VAL A 652 5.50 -12.41 -22.70
C VAL A 652 6.17 -11.12 -23.19
N ILE A 653 5.66 -9.96 -22.76
CA ILE A 653 6.20 -8.62 -23.04
C ILE A 653 6.74 -8.02 -21.75
N GLU A 654 7.97 -7.51 -21.78
CA GLU A 654 8.64 -6.96 -20.61
C GLU A 654 8.62 -5.44 -20.65
N THR A 655 8.22 -4.80 -19.55
CA THR A 655 8.01 -3.35 -19.50
C THR A 655 8.25 -2.76 -18.12
N SER A 656 8.57 -1.48 -18.11
CA SER A 656 8.46 -0.60 -16.94
C SER A 656 7.40 0.45 -17.25
N TYR A 657 6.48 0.70 -16.30
CA TYR A 657 5.36 1.65 -16.46
C TYR A 657 4.39 1.29 -17.60
N SER A 658 4.16 0.00 -17.85
CA SER A 658 3.20 -0.51 -18.85
C SER A 658 3.38 0.04 -20.28
N LYS A 659 4.59 0.49 -20.63
CA LYS A 659 4.93 1.03 -21.95
C LYS A 659 5.10 -0.09 -22.96
N VAL A 660 3.99 -0.48 -23.58
CA VAL A 660 3.95 -1.54 -24.60
C VAL A 660 3.55 -1.00 -25.97
N ASN A 661 3.90 -1.70 -27.04
CA ASN A 661 3.35 -1.39 -28.35
C ASN A 661 1.90 -1.89 -28.40
N VAL A 662 0.93 -0.98 -28.56
CA VAL A 662 -0.50 -1.30 -28.54
C VAL A 662 -0.89 -2.35 -29.59
N GLY A 663 -0.23 -2.37 -30.76
CA GLY A 663 -0.48 -3.39 -31.78
C GLY A 663 -0.01 -4.80 -31.40
N GLU A 664 0.66 -4.97 -30.27
CA GLU A 664 1.03 -6.29 -29.74
C GLU A 664 -0.02 -6.88 -28.79
N ILE A 665 -1.01 -6.08 -28.38
CA ILE A 665 -2.11 -6.45 -27.47
C ILE A 665 -3.50 -6.24 -28.06
N LEU A 666 -3.64 -5.43 -29.11
CA LEU A 666 -4.89 -5.22 -29.85
C LEU A 666 -4.76 -5.68 -31.30
N ASP A 667 -5.86 -6.19 -31.86
CA ASP A 667 -5.98 -6.74 -33.22
C ASP A 667 -5.03 -7.92 -33.47
N THR A 668 -4.81 -8.76 -32.45
CA THR A 668 -3.87 -9.87 -32.57
C THR A 668 -4.53 -11.15 -33.10
N GLY A 669 -5.85 -11.28 -32.94
CA GLY A 669 -6.64 -12.45 -33.36
C GLY A 669 -6.20 -13.76 -32.70
N LYS A 670 -5.66 -13.69 -31.48
CA LYS A 670 -5.05 -14.84 -30.79
C LYS A 670 -6.05 -15.68 -29.99
N PHE A 671 -7.13 -15.07 -29.52
CA PHE A 671 -8.08 -15.75 -28.64
C PHE A 671 -8.80 -16.90 -29.36
N ASP A 672 -8.87 -18.06 -28.71
CA ASP A 672 -9.60 -19.25 -29.16
C ASP A 672 -10.39 -19.83 -27.98
N PHE A 673 -11.72 -19.82 -28.09
CA PHE A 673 -12.62 -20.25 -27.02
C PHE A 673 -12.53 -21.75 -26.74
N LEU A 674 -12.42 -22.61 -27.76
CA LEU A 674 -12.31 -24.06 -27.56
C LEU A 674 -11.00 -24.41 -26.84
N LYS A 675 -9.94 -23.68 -27.18
CA LYS A 675 -8.66 -23.80 -26.51
C LYS A 675 -8.74 -23.33 -25.05
N ALA A 676 -9.32 -22.15 -24.82
CA ALA A 676 -9.52 -21.61 -23.48
C ALA A 676 -10.35 -22.54 -22.60
N ALA A 677 -11.50 -23.01 -23.09
CA ALA A 677 -12.41 -23.92 -22.38
C ALA A 677 -11.78 -25.29 -22.09
N SER A 678 -10.89 -25.78 -22.95
CA SER A 678 -10.21 -27.05 -22.72
C SER A 678 -9.17 -27.00 -21.59
N GLY A 679 -8.75 -25.81 -21.13
CA GLY A 679 -7.81 -25.62 -20.01
C GLY A 679 -6.45 -26.36 -20.11
N ALA A 680 -6.17 -27.00 -21.26
CA ALA A 680 -5.21 -28.10 -21.39
C ALA A 680 -4.15 -27.85 -22.47
N GLY A 681 -3.75 -26.59 -22.68
CA GLY A 681 -2.60 -26.26 -23.54
C GLY A 681 -1.34 -27.06 -23.17
N TRP A 682 -1.18 -27.36 -21.88
CA TRP A 682 -0.06 -28.12 -21.31
C TRP A 682 -0.08 -29.62 -21.55
N LEU A 683 -1.23 -30.28 -21.35
CA LEU A 683 -1.36 -31.71 -21.65
C LEU A 683 -1.10 -31.97 -23.13
N ARG A 684 -1.50 -31.05 -24.01
CA ARG A 684 -1.10 -31.06 -25.42
C ARG A 684 0.41 -30.84 -25.60
N SER A 685 0.99 -29.79 -25.04
CA SER A 685 2.43 -29.49 -25.18
C SER A 685 3.35 -30.58 -24.58
N LEU A 686 2.92 -31.29 -23.55
CA LEU A 686 3.65 -32.40 -22.93
C LEU A 686 3.49 -33.71 -23.71
N HIS A 687 2.36 -33.90 -24.40
CA HIS A 687 2.14 -35.00 -25.34
C HIS A 687 2.74 -34.72 -26.74
N GLU A 688 3.12 -33.48 -27.06
CA GLU A 688 3.79 -33.12 -28.31
C GLU A 688 5.21 -33.71 -28.41
N MET A 689 5.27 -34.90 -28.99
CA MET A 689 6.52 -35.57 -29.32
C MET A 689 7.17 -34.94 -30.57
N THR A 690 8.36 -34.35 -30.43
CA THR A 690 9.16 -33.88 -31.59
C THR A 690 10.12 -34.96 -32.11
N LYS A 691 10.21 -35.10 -33.44
CA LYS A 691 11.18 -36.02 -34.09
C LYS A 691 12.59 -35.44 -33.98
N ARG A 692 13.47 -36.06 -33.18
CA ARG A 692 14.87 -35.66 -33.04
C ARG A 692 15.83 -36.73 -33.53
N GLU A 693 16.90 -36.31 -34.18
CA GLU A 693 18.06 -37.18 -34.47
C GLU A 693 18.91 -37.31 -33.20
N THR A 694 18.91 -38.50 -32.62
CA THR A 694 19.86 -38.88 -31.57
C THR A 694 20.99 -39.68 -32.20
N GLY A 695 22.13 -39.84 -31.50
CA GLY A 695 23.28 -40.65 -31.98
C GLY A 695 22.95 -42.11 -32.33
N ASN A 696 21.74 -42.58 -32.03
CA ASN A 696 21.20 -43.90 -32.37
C ASN A 696 19.96 -43.84 -33.30
N GLY A 697 19.74 -42.72 -34.03
CA GLY A 697 18.67 -42.55 -35.01
C GLY A 697 17.56 -41.57 -34.60
N LYS A 698 16.55 -41.43 -35.47
CA LYS A 698 15.38 -40.55 -35.26
C LYS A 698 14.45 -41.14 -34.19
N ARG A 699 14.31 -40.46 -33.05
CA ARG A 699 13.36 -40.81 -31.98
C ARG A 699 12.39 -39.65 -31.74
N LEU A 700 11.16 -40.01 -31.40
CA LEU A 700 10.17 -39.09 -30.82
C LEU A 700 10.61 -38.80 -29.38
N ALA A 701 10.82 -37.54 -29.03
CA ALA A 701 11.19 -37.09 -27.69
C ALA A 701 10.37 -35.84 -27.34
N PRO A 702 10.00 -35.63 -26.06
CA PRO A 702 9.36 -34.40 -25.61
C PRO A 702 10.23 -33.18 -25.95
N VAL A 703 9.60 -32.02 -26.14
CA VAL A 703 10.34 -30.75 -26.21
C VAL A 703 11.09 -30.58 -24.88
N PRO A 704 12.42 -30.38 -24.87
CA PRO A 704 13.15 -30.09 -23.65
C PRO A 704 12.62 -28.79 -23.08
N GLU A 705 12.13 -28.89 -21.86
CA GLU A 705 11.87 -27.77 -20.97
C GLU A 705 13.14 -26.92 -20.86
N THR A 706 12.98 -25.61 -20.61
CA THR A 706 14.11 -24.69 -20.42
C THR A 706 14.87 -25.04 -19.14
N VAL A 707 15.86 -25.94 -19.25
CA VAL A 707 16.79 -26.35 -18.17
C VAL A 707 17.64 -25.17 -17.65
N GLU A 708 17.61 -24.02 -18.32
CA GLU A 708 18.47 -22.87 -18.06
C GLU A 708 18.27 -22.22 -16.67
N TYR A 709 17.12 -22.43 -16.01
CA TYR A 709 16.80 -21.83 -14.70
C TYR A 709 16.20 -22.81 -13.68
N GLY A 710 16.34 -24.12 -13.93
CA GLY A 710 15.95 -25.14 -12.94
C GLY A 710 14.44 -25.32 -12.73
N ILE A 711 13.58 -24.95 -13.68
CA ILE A 711 12.14 -25.30 -13.65
C ILE A 711 11.90 -26.48 -14.58
N ASN A 712 11.25 -27.52 -14.09
CA ASN A 712 10.94 -28.74 -14.82
C ASN A 712 9.51 -29.23 -14.53
N SER A 713 8.98 -30.06 -15.43
CA SER A 713 7.68 -30.69 -15.29
C SER A 713 7.72 -32.19 -15.60
N PHE A 714 6.76 -32.94 -15.10
CA PHE A 714 6.56 -34.33 -15.51
C PHE A 714 5.12 -34.77 -15.25
N VAL A 715 4.69 -35.85 -15.91
CA VAL A 715 3.36 -36.43 -15.70
C VAL A 715 3.50 -37.73 -14.91
N TYR A 716 2.90 -37.79 -13.73
CA TYR A 716 2.72 -39.03 -12.97
C TYR A 716 1.57 -39.83 -13.59
N LYS A 717 1.85 -41.10 -13.93
CA LYS A 717 0.84 -42.03 -14.43
C LYS A 717 0.89 -43.35 -13.65
N ALA A 718 -0.25 -43.78 -13.15
CA ALA A 718 -0.42 -45.10 -12.56
C ALA A 718 -1.84 -45.65 -12.81
N ARG A 719 -1.99 -46.98 -12.79
CA ARG A 719 -3.26 -47.68 -13.08
C ARG A 719 -3.73 -48.56 -11.92
N ARG A 720 -3.38 -48.17 -10.70
CA ARG A 720 -3.91 -48.75 -9.46
C ARG A 720 -4.59 -47.64 -8.68
N PRO A 721 -5.69 -47.90 -7.96
CA PRO A 721 -6.30 -46.84 -7.16
C PRO A 721 -5.37 -46.43 -6.01
N PHE A 722 -5.44 -45.16 -5.61
CA PHE A 722 -4.85 -44.69 -4.36
C PHE A 722 -5.63 -45.26 -3.16
N HIS A 723 -4.90 -45.56 -2.10
CA HIS A 723 -5.47 -45.80 -0.79
C HIS A 723 -5.92 -44.45 -0.21
N PRO A 724 -7.21 -44.27 0.11
CA PRO A 724 -7.78 -42.97 0.50
C PRO A 724 -7.04 -42.35 1.68
N ARG A 725 -6.88 -43.09 2.79
CA ARG A 725 -6.10 -42.62 3.95
C ARG A 725 -4.65 -42.23 3.65
N ARG A 726 -3.90 -43.04 2.89
CA ARG A 726 -2.47 -42.75 2.61
C ARG A 726 -2.32 -41.50 1.76
N LEU A 727 -3.18 -41.32 0.76
CA LEU A 727 -3.17 -40.11 -0.06
C LEU A 727 -3.54 -38.89 0.79
N PHE A 728 -4.60 -38.99 1.60
CA PHE A 728 -5.03 -37.91 2.49
C PHE A 728 -3.90 -37.52 3.48
N SER A 729 -3.30 -38.49 4.17
CA SER A 729 -2.19 -38.25 5.10
C SER A 729 -0.95 -37.62 4.42
N LEU A 730 -0.75 -37.86 3.13
CA LEU A 730 0.33 -37.24 2.37
C LEU A 730 0.09 -35.75 2.12
N ILE A 731 -1.16 -35.33 1.93
CA ILE A 731 -1.48 -33.98 1.45
C ILE A 731 -2.07 -33.06 2.51
N HIS A 732 -2.86 -33.56 3.47
CA HIS A 732 -3.68 -32.75 4.39
C HIS A 732 -2.90 -31.74 5.26
N ASP A 733 -1.62 -32.01 5.53
CA ASP A 733 -0.73 -31.17 6.33
C ASP A 733 0.41 -30.55 5.51
N LYS A 734 0.40 -30.71 4.17
CA LYS A 734 1.34 -30.07 3.23
C LYS A 734 0.66 -29.22 2.16
N PHE A 735 -0.65 -29.32 2.03
CA PHE A 735 -1.47 -28.45 1.20
C PHE A 735 -2.70 -28.08 2.00
N ILE A 736 -3.14 -26.83 1.83
CA ILE A 736 -4.47 -26.45 2.31
C ILE A 736 -5.44 -27.18 1.38
N LEU A 737 -6.31 -28.01 1.93
CA LEU A 737 -7.16 -28.91 1.15
C LEU A 737 -8.56 -28.32 1.08
N LEU A 738 -9.00 -27.98 -0.13
CA LEU A 738 -10.39 -27.61 -0.43
C LEU A 738 -11.07 -28.80 -1.11
N GLN A 739 -12.24 -29.18 -0.62
CA GLN A 739 -13.05 -30.25 -1.19
C GLN A 739 -14.36 -29.62 -1.68
N ASN A 740 -14.62 -29.68 -2.98
CA ASN A 740 -15.84 -29.11 -3.54
C ASN A 740 -16.96 -30.15 -3.47
N THR A 741 -17.99 -29.90 -2.66
CA THR A 741 -19.29 -30.57 -2.71
C THR A 741 -20.31 -29.65 -3.38
N GLU A 742 -20.84 -30.03 -4.55
CA GLU A 742 -21.95 -29.32 -5.21
C GLU A 742 -23.30 -29.46 -4.44
N ALA A 743 -23.28 -29.71 -3.13
CA ALA A 743 -24.45 -30.18 -2.36
C ALA A 743 -24.94 -29.22 -1.27
N GLU A 744 -24.27 -28.09 -1.01
CA GLU A 744 -24.66 -27.19 0.10
C GLU A 744 -25.68 -26.10 -0.29
N GLU A 745 -26.26 -26.12 -1.50
CA GLU A 745 -27.22 -25.09 -1.92
C GLU A 745 -28.71 -25.34 -1.51
N GLU A 746 -29.07 -26.47 -0.88
CA GLU A 746 -30.50 -26.78 -0.62
C GLU A 746 -30.94 -27.11 0.82
N GLU A 747 -30.08 -27.09 1.85
CA GLU A 747 -30.47 -27.55 3.21
C GLU A 747 -30.33 -26.53 4.37
N GLU A 748 -30.37 -25.21 4.11
CA GLU A 748 -30.50 -24.19 5.18
C GLU A 748 -31.92 -23.59 5.28
N GLU A 749 -32.97 -24.39 5.14
CA GLU A 749 -34.33 -24.00 5.56
C GLU A 749 -35.05 -25.21 6.16
N GLU A 750 -34.72 -25.57 7.41
CA GLU A 750 -35.60 -26.22 8.40
C GLU A 750 -34.74 -26.88 9.50
N GLU A 751 -34.51 -26.21 10.63
CA GLU A 751 -34.40 -26.84 11.97
C GLU A 751 -34.21 -25.77 13.07
N GLU A 752 -35.29 -25.00 13.32
CA GLU A 752 -35.57 -24.50 14.67
C GLU A 752 -36.62 -25.43 15.29
N GLU A 753 -36.46 -25.73 16.58
CA GLU A 753 -37.35 -26.50 17.48
C GLU A 753 -36.98 -28.00 17.69
N GLU A 754 -36.24 -28.29 18.76
CA GLU A 754 -36.76 -28.98 19.97
C GLU A 754 -35.59 -29.35 20.93
N GLU A 755 -35.48 -28.60 22.04
CA GLU A 755 -34.74 -29.05 23.23
C GLU A 755 -35.61 -30.05 24.02
N GLU A 756 -35.29 -31.35 24.04
CA GLU A 756 -35.67 -32.24 25.17
C GLU A 756 -34.59 -33.30 25.47
N GLU A 757 -34.33 -33.47 26.77
CA GLU A 757 -33.39 -34.40 27.40
C GLU A 757 -33.71 -35.88 27.09
N VAL A 758 -32.70 -36.69 26.72
CA VAL A 758 -32.72 -38.15 26.96
C VAL A 758 -31.34 -38.65 27.41
N GLU A 759 -31.38 -39.42 28.49
CA GLU A 759 -30.29 -40.05 29.25
C GLU A 759 -29.47 -41.09 28.47
N ASP A 760 -28.19 -41.15 28.82
CA ASP A 760 -27.24 -42.29 28.79
C ASP A 760 -27.72 -43.61 28.15
N LEU A 761 -27.21 -43.90 26.96
CA LEU A 761 -26.94 -45.28 26.52
C LEU A 761 -25.53 -45.34 25.91
N ASP A 762 -24.66 -46.07 26.61
CA ASP A 762 -23.36 -46.53 26.15
C ASP A 762 -23.51 -47.32 24.84
N ASP A 763 -23.11 -46.72 23.72
CA ASP A 763 -22.58 -47.45 22.57
C ASP A 763 -21.24 -46.81 22.20
N GLU A 764 -20.19 -47.66 22.21
CA GLU A 764 -18.83 -47.33 21.78
C GLU A 764 -18.83 -47.08 20.27
N ASP A 765 -19.27 -45.92 19.83
CA ASP A 765 -18.81 -45.35 18.57
C ASP A 765 -17.47 -44.66 18.87
N GLU A 766 -16.39 -45.26 18.39
CA GLU A 766 -15.11 -44.58 18.23
C GLU A 766 -15.38 -43.34 17.37
N GLU A 767 -15.66 -42.20 18.01
CA GLU A 767 -15.67 -40.88 17.37
C GLU A 767 -14.38 -40.81 16.53
N MET A 768 -14.54 -40.78 15.21
CA MET A 768 -13.45 -40.51 14.29
C MET A 768 -12.76 -39.24 14.79
N GLU A 769 -11.44 -39.30 14.98
CA GLU A 769 -10.66 -38.08 15.23
C GLU A 769 -10.90 -37.14 14.04
N ASP A 770 -11.80 -36.17 14.23
CA ASP A 770 -11.89 -34.98 13.39
C ASP A 770 -10.47 -34.46 13.28
N PHE A 771 -9.86 -34.57 12.09
CA PHE A 771 -8.54 -34.02 11.85
C PHE A 771 -8.68 -32.51 12.05
N PRO A 772 -8.16 -31.92 13.15
CA PRO A 772 -8.22 -30.49 13.28
C PRO A 772 -7.34 -29.98 12.14
N GLN A 773 -7.92 -29.26 11.18
CA GLN A 773 -7.10 -28.63 10.15
C GLN A 773 -6.08 -27.77 10.89
N THR A 774 -4.82 -28.11 10.67
CA THR A 774 -3.72 -27.33 11.25
C THR A 774 -3.85 -25.93 10.70
N ASP A 775 -3.57 -24.91 11.51
CA ASP A 775 -3.55 -23.53 11.05
C ASP A 775 -2.85 -23.41 9.68
N PRO A 776 -3.40 -22.66 8.71
CA PRO A 776 -2.85 -22.55 7.35
C PRO A 776 -1.35 -22.22 7.31
N GLU A 777 -0.82 -21.44 8.26
CA GLU A 777 0.63 -21.17 8.33
C GLU A 777 1.43 -22.44 8.65
N GLY A 778 0.90 -23.29 9.52
CA GLY A 778 1.48 -24.60 9.87
C GLY A 778 1.57 -25.53 8.67
N ILE A 779 0.51 -25.62 7.86
CA ILE A 779 0.45 -26.42 6.63
C ILE A 779 1.49 -25.92 5.61
N LEU A 780 1.56 -24.61 5.38
CA LEU A 780 2.55 -24.02 4.48
C LEU A 780 3.99 -24.24 4.99
N SER A 781 4.22 -24.14 6.30
CA SER A 781 5.51 -24.43 6.92
C SER A 781 5.93 -25.88 6.67
N ASN A 782 5.02 -26.82 6.86
CA ASN A 782 5.26 -28.24 6.58
C ASN A 782 5.57 -28.50 5.11
N LYS A 783 4.82 -27.88 4.17
CA LYS A 783 5.14 -27.92 2.74
C LYS A 783 6.55 -27.44 2.45
N ARG A 784 6.94 -26.29 3.04
CA ARG A 784 8.27 -25.67 2.86
C ARG A 784 9.40 -26.54 3.40
N LEU A 785 9.14 -27.30 4.46
CA LEU A 785 10.10 -28.23 5.05
C LEU A 785 10.17 -29.57 4.29
N HIS A 786 9.13 -29.93 3.52
CA HIS A 786 9.07 -31.21 2.84
C HIS A 786 10.07 -31.29 1.67
N PRO A 787 11.06 -32.20 1.69
CA PRO A 787 12.17 -32.21 0.72
C PRO A 787 11.71 -32.49 -0.72
N VAL A 788 10.59 -33.18 -0.90
CA VAL A 788 10.08 -33.60 -2.22
C VAL A 788 8.92 -32.75 -2.75
N LEU A 789 8.08 -32.18 -1.86
CA LEU A 789 6.86 -31.49 -2.25
C LEU A 789 7.05 -29.96 -2.27
N ARG A 790 8.01 -29.45 -1.49
CA ARG A 790 8.42 -28.03 -1.49
C ARG A 790 8.59 -27.45 -2.89
N PRO A 791 9.28 -28.11 -3.85
CA PRO A 791 9.58 -27.46 -5.12
C PRO A 791 8.39 -27.45 -6.09
N ILE A 792 7.27 -28.10 -5.76
CA ILE A 792 6.06 -28.14 -6.60
C ILE A 792 5.34 -26.81 -6.51
N LEU A 793 5.23 -26.14 -7.65
CA LEU A 793 4.52 -24.87 -7.83
C LEU A 793 3.07 -25.11 -8.29
N ARG A 794 2.85 -26.07 -9.20
CA ARG A 794 1.54 -26.43 -9.73
C ARG A 794 1.44 -27.93 -9.92
N SER A 795 0.25 -28.48 -9.69
CA SER A 795 -0.12 -29.79 -10.22
C SER A 795 -1.58 -29.83 -10.60
N LYS A 796 -1.90 -30.55 -11.68
CA LYS A 796 -3.26 -30.64 -12.22
C LYS A 796 -3.50 -32.00 -12.86
N GLY A 797 -4.72 -32.50 -12.80
CA GLY A 797 -5.08 -33.72 -13.50
C GLY A 797 -6.23 -34.43 -12.82
N PHE A 798 -6.22 -35.76 -12.92
CA PHE A 798 -7.24 -36.58 -12.30
C PHE A 798 -6.63 -37.80 -11.63
N PHE A 799 -7.33 -38.31 -10.62
CA PHE A 799 -6.88 -39.44 -9.82
C PHE A 799 -8.02 -40.42 -9.55
N TRP A 800 -7.66 -41.59 -9.02
CA TRP A 800 -8.59 -42.69 -8.79
C TRP A 800 -8.46 -43.16 -7.34
N LEU A 801 -9.54 -43.02 -6.56
CA LEU A 801 -9.63 -43.51 -5.19
C LEU A 801 -10.22 -44.93 -5.14
N ALA A 802 -9.72 -45.75 -4.21
CA ALA A 802 -10.22 -47.11 -4.02
C ALA A 802 -11.70 -47.15 -3.60
N THR A 803 -12.13 -46.15 -2.82
CA THR A 803 -13.47 -45.94 -2.26
C THR A 803 -14.47 -45.38 -3.27
N ARG A 804 -14.01 -44.63 -4.28
CA ARG A 804 -14.83 -44.07 -5.38
C ARG A 804 -14.47 -44.71 -6.73
N PRO A 805 -14.89 -45.96 -7.01
CA PRO A 805 -14.44 -46.72 -8.18
C PRO A 805 -15.13 -46.33 -9.51
N TYR A 806 -16.19 -45.53 -9.46
CA TYR A 806 -17.04 -45.20 -10.62
C TYR A 806 -16.78 -43.82 -11.20
N GLN A 807 -16.27 -42.89 -10.40
CA GLN A 807 -15.86 -41.54 -10.80
C GLN A 807 -14.34 -41.37 -10.69
N PHE A 808 -13.80 -40.41 -11.42
CA PHE A 808 -12.45 -39.90 -11.17
C PHE A 808 -12.53 -38.70 -10.24
N GLY A 809 -11.45 -38.44 -9.48
CA GLY A 809 -11.32 -37.19 -8.75
C GLY A 809 -10.56 -36.18 -9.56
N GLU A 810 -10.95 -34.92 -9.45
CA GLU A 810 -10.21 -33.80 -10.02
C GLU A 810 -9.13 -33.32 -9.07
N TRP A 811 -7.95 -33.03 -9.60
CA TRP A 811 -6.81 -32.54 -8.85
C TRP A 811 -6.40 -31.19 -9.41
N SER A 812 -6.43 -30.14 -8.58
CA SER A 812 -5.93 -28.81 -8.94
C SER A 812 -5.20 -28.19 -7.77
N GLN A 813 -3.89 -28.04 -7.91
CA GLN A 813 -3.02 -27.46 -6.89
C GLN A 813 -2.21 -26.31 -7.46
N ALA A 814 -2.26 -25.13 -6.85
CA ALA A 814 -1.35 -24.01 -7.11
C ALA A 814 -0.76 -23.48 -5.81
N GLY A 815 0.56 -23.20 -5.79
CA GLY A 815 1.24 -22.71 -4.60
C GLY A 815 1.03 -23.66 -3.40
N GLY A 816 0.49 -23.16 -2.29
CA GLY A 816 0.18 -23.95 -1.10
C GLY A 816 -1.17 -24.68 -1.11
N MET A 817 -2.05 -24.35 -2.05
CA MET A 817 -3.45 -24.81 -2.08
C MET A 817 -3.61 -26.05 -2.97
N LEU A 818 -4.48 -26.96 -2.58
CA LEU A 818 -4.90 -28.14 -3.35
C LEU A 818 -6.42 -28.27 -3.25
N THR A 819 -7.09 -28.00 -4.36
CA THR A 819 -8.51 -28.31 -4.55
C THR A 819 -8.65 -29.72 -5.11
N VAL A 820 -9.54 -30.49 -4.50
CA VAL A 820 -9.90 -31.83 -4.92
C VAL A 820 -11.42 -31.93 -5.03
N GLY A 821 -11.91 -32.25 -6.23
CA GLY A 821 -13.35 -32.32 -6.49
C GLY A 821 -13.79 -33.70 -6.98
N CYS A 822 -15.10 -33.92 -6.94
CA CYS A 822 -15.72 -35.01 -7.67
C CYS A 822 -15.67 -34.70 -9.17
N GLY A 823 -14.96 -35.52 -9.94
CA GLY A 823 -15.02 -35.46 -11.39
C GLY A 823 -16.18 -36.29 -11.96
N GLY A 824 -16.23 -36.35 -13.28
CA GLY A 824 -17.20 -37.17 -13.99
C GLY A 824 -17.02 -38.69 -13.81
N PRO A 825 -17.97 -39.49 -14.30
CA PRO A 825 -17.80 -40.93 -14.39
C PRO A 825 -16.63 -41.30 -15.31
N TRP A 826 -15.93 -42.40 -15.01
CA TRP A 826 -14.99 -43.00 -15.97
C TRP A 826 -15.73 -43.37 -17.27
N PHE A 827 -15.10 -43.23 -18.43
CA PHE A 827 -15.73 -43.64 -19.70
C PHE A 827 -16.08 -45.13 -19.73
N ALA A 828 -15.39 -45.95 -18.92
CA ALA A 828 -15.76 -47.35 -18.70
C ALA A 828 -17.13 -47.57 -18.03
N GLU A 829 -17.70 -46.53 -17.39
CA GLU A 829 -19.03 -46.56 -16.75
C GLU A 829 -20.10 -45.84 -17.58
N VAL A 830 -19.72 -45.21 -18.69
CA VAL A 830 -20.61 -44.45 -19.58
C VAL A 830 -20.95 -45.27 -20.83
N PRO A 831 -22.23 -45.40 -21.23
CA PRO A 831 -22.62 -46.05 -22.48
C PRO A 831 -21.97 -45.39 -23.71
N ASP A 832 -21.66 -46.18 -24.75
CA ASP A 832 -20.99 -45.71 -25.98
C ASP A 832 -21.79 -44.60 -26.70
N GLU A 833 -23.12 -44.60 -26.53
CA GLU A 833 -24.03 -43.58 -27.05
C GLU A 833 -23.81 -42.19 -26.45
N ALA A 834 -23.30 -42.11 -25.21
CA ALA A 834 -23.03 -40.85 -24.51
C ALA A 834 -21.59 -40.36 -24.68
N TRP A 835 -20.77 -41.04 -25.49
CA TRP A 835 -19.41 -40.58 -25.81
C TRP A 835 -19.44 -39.42 -26.83
N PRO A 836 -18.44 -38.51 -26.80
CA PRO A 836 -18.33 -37.42 -27.78
C PRO A 836 -18.41 -37.91 -29.23
N GLU A 837 -19.07 -37.18 -30.12
CA GLU A 837 -19.22 -37.60 -31.52
C GLU A 837 -17.93 -37.42 -32.36
N ASP A 838 -17.01 -36.57 -31.93
CA ASP A 838 -15.76 -36.28 -32.62
C ASP A 838 -14.86 -37.53 -32.72
N ALA A 839 -14.42 -37.83 -33.94
CA ALA A 839 -13.67 -39.06 -34.25
C ALA A 839 -12.27 -39.10 -33.64
N ASP A 840 -11.59 -37.95 -33.53
CA ASP A 840 -10.25 -37.87 -32.95
C ASP A 840 -10.33 -37.96 -31.42
N VAL A 841 -11.36 -37.36 -30.80
CA VAL A 841 -11.65 -37.48 -29.37
C VAL A 841 -12.00 -38.91 -28.99
N ARG A 842 -12.90 -39.57 -29.72
CA ARG A 842 -13.25 -40.99 -29.48
C ARG A 842 -12.05 -41.92 -29.57
N LYS A 843 -11.18 -41.68 -30.55
CA LYS A 843 -9.96 -42.47 -30.71
C LYS A 843 -9.01 -42.27 -29.52
N SER A 844 -8.85 -41.04 -29.05
CA SER A 844 -8.05 -40.75 -27.86
C SER A 844 -8.57 -41.48 -26.62
N ILE A 845 -9.90 -41.46 -26.41
CA ILE A 845 -10.54 -42.19 -25.30
C ILE A 845 -10.28 -43.70 -25.44
N ALA A 846 -10.48 -44.27 -26.62
CA ALA A 846 -10.26 -45.69 -26.87
C ALA A 846 -8.80 -46.13 -26.66
N ASP A 847 -7.83 -45.29 -27.03
CA ASP A 847 -6.40 -45.54 -26.83
C ASP A 847 -6.02 -45.61 -25.34
N ASP A 848 -6.82 -44.99 -24.46
CA ASP A 848 -6.62 -45.02 -23.00
C ASP A 848 -7.19 -46.27 -22.31
N PHE A 849 -8.02 -47.07 -22.97
CA PHE A 849 -8.58 -48.28 -22.37
C PHE A 849 -7.52 -49.39 -22.24
N GLN A 850 -7.23 -49.82 -21.00
CA GLN A 850 -6.27 -50.89 -20.73
C GLN A 850 -6.76 -51.85 -19.64
N GLY A 851 -6.62 -53.15 -19.90
CA GLY A 851 -6.91 -54.18 -18.92
C GLY A 851 -8.41 -54.26 -18.56
N PRO A 852 -8.75 -54.93 -17.44
CA PRO A 852 -10.15 -55.19 -17.09
C PRO A 852 -10.90 -53.98 -16.49
N TRP A 853 -10.21 -52.86 -16.27
CA TRP A 853 -10.75 -51.69 -15.57
C TRP A 853 -10.89 -50.44 -16.46
N GLY A 854 -10.68 -50.59 -17.77
CA GLY A 854 -10.94 -49.55 -18.77
C GLY A 854 -9.92 -48.40 -18.75
N ASP A 855 -10.43 -47.18 -18.74
CA ASP A 855 -9.68 -45.92 -18.76
C ASP A 855 -9.19 -45.45 -17.38
N ARG A 856 -9.60 -46.13 -16.30
CA ARG A 856 -9.21 -45.83 -14.90
C ARG A 856 -7.70 -45.73 -14.71
N ARG A 857 -7.25 -44.54 -14.27
CA ARG A 857 -5.84 -44.23 -14.01
C ARG A 857 -5.68 -42.96 -13.19
N GLN A 858 -4.48 -42.69 -12.72
CA GLN A 858 -4.07 -41.35 -12.32
C GLN A 858 -3.26 -40.76 -13.46
N GLU A 859 -3.52 -39.49 -13.76
CA GLU A 859 -2.73 -38.72 -14.70
C GLU A 859 -2.63 -37.30 -14.15
N ILE A 860 -1.55 -37.03 -13.42
CA ILE A 860 -1.33 -35.76 -12.72
C ILE A 860 -0.03 -35.17 -13.23
N VAL A 861 -0.09 -33.97 -13.81
CA VAL A 861 1.11 -33.20 -14.14
C VAL A 861 1.61 -32.48 -12.89
N PHE A 862 2.92 -32.52 -12.68
CA PHE A 862 3.61 -31.74 -11.66
C PHE A 862 4.57 -30.78 -12.33
N ILE A 863 4.55 -29.53 -11.88
CA ILE A 863 5.38 -28.43 -12.36
C ILE A 863 6.06 -27.80 -11.16
N GLY A 864 7.37 -27.58 -11.25
CA GLY A 864 8.07 -26.94 -10.16
C GLY A 864 9.54 -26.67 -10.41
N GLU A 865 10.20 -26.11 -9.40
CA GLU A 865 11.61 -25.72 -9.46
C GLU A 865 12.50 -26.90 -9.03
N SER A 866 13.13 -27.56 -9.99
CA SER A 866 14.06 -28.66 -9.77
C SER A 866 13.38 -29.81 -9.01
N ILE A 867 12.10 -30.05 -9.34
CA ILE A 867 11.35 -31.18 -8.82
C ILE A 867 12.08 -32.47 -9.20
N ASP A 868 12.08 -33.43 -8.29
CA ASP A 868 12.62 -34.77 -8.54
C ASP A 868 11.46 -35.68 -8.97
N PRO A 869 11.30 -35.98 -10.28
CA PRO A 869 10.21 -36.82 -10.75
C PRO A 869 10.23 -38.22 -10.13
N THR A 870 11.42 -38.72 -9.78
CA THR A 870 11.58 -40.05 -9.19
C THR A 870 11.06 -40.04 -7.76
N ALA A 871 11.48 -39.06 -6.96
CA ALA A 871 11.06 -38.97 -5.57
C ALA A 871 9.55 -38.71 -5.44
N ILE A 872 8.97 -37.82 -6.26
CA ILE A 872 7.51 -37.57 -6.26
C ILE A 872 6.76 -38.84 -6.68
N THR A 873 7.25 -39.54 -7.72
CA THR A 873 6.66 -40.81 -8.17
C THR A 873 6.73 -41.88 -7.08
N GLU A 874 7.83 -41.98 -6.33
CA GLU A 874 7.99 -42.93 -5.22
C GLU A 874 6.98 -42.66 -4.11
N ILE A 875 6.85 -41.41 -3.66
CA ILE A 875 5.90 -41.02 -2.62
C ILE A 875 4.44 -41.25 -3.04
N LEU A 876 4.08 -40.93 -4.28
CA LEU A 876 2.73 -41.22 -4.79
C LEU A 876 2.51 -42.73 -4.93
N ASN A 877 3.51 -43.49 -5.36
CA ASN A 877 3.42 -44.95 -5.43
C ASN A 877 3.24 -45.60 -4.05
N GLU A 878 3.83 -45.01 -3.00
CA GLU A 878 3.57 -45.41 -1.61
C GLU A 878 2.12 -45.21 -1.19
N CYS A 879 1.35 -44.37 -1.89
CA CYS A 879 -0.08 -44.18 -1.66
C CYS A 879 -0.95 -45.17 -2.46
N LEU A 880 -0.43 -45.89 -3.44
CA LEU A 880 -1.20 -46.85 -4.24
C LEU A 880 -1.57 -48.12 -3.45
N LEU A 881 -2.67 -48.78 -3.81
CA LEU A 881 -2.98 -50.10 -3.28
C LEU A 881 -1.83 -51.10 -3.54
N ASN A 882 -1.38 -51.75 -2.48
CA ASN A 882 -0.42 -52.84 -2.56
C ASN A 882 -1.08 -54.11 -3.12
N ASP A 883 -0.29 -55.14 -3.43
CA ASP A 883 -0.81 -56.35 -4.08
C ASP A 883 -1.87 -57.10 -3.26
N SER A 884 -1.87 -56.97 -1.93
CA SER A 884 -2.87 -57.59 -1.05
C SER A 884 -4.18 -56.82 -1.08
N GLU A 885 -4.10 -55.49 -0.97
CA GLU A 885 -5.25 -54.59 -1.02
C GLU A 885 -5.90 -54.58 -2.40
N MET A 886 -5.10 -54.58 -3.48
CA MET A 886 -5.61 -54.66 -4.84
C MET A 886 -6.42 -55.95 -5.03
N ARG A 887 -5.94 -57.09 -4.50
CA ARG A 887 -6.70 -58.35 -4.54
C ARG A 887 -8.03 -58.27 -3.78
N LYS A 888 -8.08 -57.55 -2.66
CA LYS A 888 -9.32 -57.30 -1.91
C LYS A 888 -10.27 -56.41 -2.73
N TRP A 889 -9.77 -55.33 -3.28
CA TRP A 889 -10.51 -54.38 -4.11
C TRP A 889 -11.13 -55.07 -5.33
N GLU A 890 -10.34 -55.84 -6.08
CA GLU A 890 -10.86 -56.64 -7.19
C GLU A 890 -11.90 -57.67 -6.74
N GLY A 891 -11.69 -58.25 -5.55
CA GLY A 891 -12.61 -59.21 -4.93
C GLY A 891 -13.98 -58.59 -4.61
N ILE A 892 -14.04 -57.31 -4.25
CA ILE A 892 -15.29 -56.57 -4.04
C ILE A 892 -15.91 -56.22 -5.40
N MET A 893 -15.14 -55.67 -6.34
CA MET A 893 -15.64 -55.26 -7.65
C MET A 893 -16.20 -56.41 -8.50
N LYS A 894 -15.60 -57.60 -8.40
CA LYS A 894 -16.04 -58.81 -9.13
C LYS A 894 -17.27 -59.48 -8.52
N ARG A 895 -17.74 -59.06 -7.33
CA ARG A 895 -19.00 -59.58 -6.74
C ARG A 895 -20.20 -59.10 -7.54
N LYS A 896 -21.19 -59.98 -7.68
CA LYS A 896 -22.50 -59.68 -8.28
C LYS A 896 -23.44 -59.14 -7.20
N ILE A 897 -23.21 -57.89 -6.82
CA ILE A 897 -23.98 -57.11 -5.84
C ILE A 897 -24.21 -55.71 -6.43
N SER A 898 -25.16 -54.93 -5.90
CA SER A 898 -25.47 -53.58 -6.39
C SER A 898 -24.26 -52.65 -6.33
N ARG A 899 -24.28 -51.53 -7.08
CA ARG A 899 -23.22 -50.51 -6.99
C ARG A 899 -23.12 -49.97 -5.57
N MET A 900 -24.26 -49.75 -4.92
CA MET A 900 -24.30 -49.25 -3.56
C MET A 900 -23.69 -50.22 -2.52
N GLU A 901 -24.00 -51.51 -2.61
CA GLU A 901 -23.36 -52.51 -1.75
C GLU A 901 -21.84 -52.64 -1.99
N LYS A 902 -21.34 -52.27 -3.18
CA LYS A 902 -19.90 -52.21 -3.44
C LYS A 902 -19.30 -51.01 -2.74
N LEU A 903 -19.90 -49.82 -2.88
CA LEU A 903 -19.45 -48.59 -2.23
C LEU A 903 -19.40 -48.76 -0.71
N GLU A 904 -20.48 -49.24 -0.08
CA GLU A 904 -20.53 -49.51 1.37
C GLU A 904 -19.43 -50.49 1.81
N LYS A 905 -19.16 -51.53 1.01
CA LYS A 905 -18.05 -52.46 1.28
C LYS A 905 -16.69 -51.82 1.07
N MET A 906 -16.53 -50.88 0.14
CA MET A 906 -15.28 -50.13 -0.02
C MET A 906 -15.05 -49.22 1.18
N MET A 907 -16.05 -48.42 1.59
CA MET A 907 -15.98 -47.53 2.76
C MET A 907 -15.64 -48.29 4.05
N ARG A 908 -16.20 -49.49 4.24
CA ARG A 908 -15.84 -50.36 5.39
C ARG A 908 -14.45 -50.99 5.28
N THR A 909 -13.89 -51.10 4.08
CA THR A 909 -12.60 -51.78 3.85
C THR A 909 -11.43 -50.81 3.97
N TRP A 910 -11.61 -49.55 3.59
CA TRP A 910 -10.61 -48.50 3.66
C TRP A 910 -11.15 -47.30 4.43
N GLU A 911 -10.43 -46.91 5.49
CA GLU A 911 -10.68 -45.66 6.20
C GLU A 911 -10.52 -44.48 5.24
N ASP A 912 -11.49 -43.58 5.28
CA ASP A 912 -11.73 -42.60 4.25
C ASP A 912 -11.82 -41.23 4.89
N GLY A 913 -10.74 -40.47 4.81
CA GLY A 913 -10.68 -39.10 5.36
C GLY A 913 -11.14 -38.03 4.37
N TRP A 914 -11.83 -38.43 3.30
CA TRP A 914 -12.31 -37.54 2.24
C TRP A 914 -13.81 -37.30 2.41
N GLU A 915 -14.27 -36.13 2.01
CA GLU A 915 -15.70 -35.83 1.91
C GLU A 915 -16.43 -36.75 0.93
N ASP A 916 -17.74 -36.86 1.10
CA ASP A 916 -18.58 -37.69 0.26
C ASP A 916 -18.79 -37.06 -1.12
N TRP A 917 -18.79 -37.90 -2.16
CA TRP A 917 -19.02 -37.48 -3.53
C TRP A 917 -20.44 -37.82 -3.97
N PRO A 918 -21.08 -36.99 -4.82
CA PRO A 918 -22.40 -37.28 -5.35
C PRO A 918 -22.46 -38.67 -6.00
N LEU A 919 -23.51 -39.41 -5.68
CA LEU A 919 -23.73 -40.75 -6.23
C LEU A 919 -24.18 -40.64 -7.69
N LEU A 920 -23.59 -41.47 -8.56
CA LEU A 920 -24.09 -41.63 -9.93
C LEU A 920 -25.50 -42.23 -9.89
N GLU A 921 -26.49 -41.52 -10.42
CA GLU A 921 -27.87 -41.99 -10.53
C GLU A 921 -27.94 -43.34 -11.30
N GLU A 922 -28.67 -44.31 -10.76
CA GLU A 922 -28.90 -45.59 -11.45
C GLU A 922 -30.02 -45.42 -12.49
N GLU A 923 -29.68 -45.50 -13.78
CA GLU A 923 -30.68 -45.69 -14.83
C GLU A 923 -31.33 -47.10 -14.72
N GLY A 924 -32.43 -47.19 -13.98
CA GLY A 924 -33.58 -48.06 -14.29
C GLY A 924 -33.71 -49.43 -13.61
N GLU A 925 -34.52 -49.49 -12.54
CA GLU A 925 -35.48 -50.59 -12.30
C GLU A 925 -36.87 -50.01 -11.96
N GLU A 926 -37.83 -50.06 -12.89
CA GLU A 926 -39.25 -49.87 -12.58
C GLU A 926 -39.77 -51.02 -11.70
N SER A 927 -40.32 -50.72 -10.51
CA SER A 927 -41.64 -51.24 -10.10
C SER A 927 -42.17 -50.68 -8.76
N GLY A 928 -43.27 -49.92 -8.84
CA GLY A 928 -44.49 -50.18 -8.06
C GLY A 928 -44.56 -49.79 -6.58
N LEU A 929 -45.53 -48.92 -6.28
CA LEU A 929 -46.15 -48.57 -4.99
C LEU A 929 -45.53 -47.40 -4.22
N LYS A 930 -46.11 -46.21 -4.43
CA LYS A 930 -46.80 -45.44 -3.37
C LYS A 930 -47.70 -44.36 -3.99
N GLN A 931 -48.90 -44.78 -4.37
CA GLN A 931 -50.06 -43.91 -4.37
C GLN A 931 -50.52 -43.76 -2.91
N GLU A 932 -50.20 -42.67 -2.24
CA GLU A 932 -50.95 -42.23 -1.07
C GLU A 932 -51.46 -40.79 -1.23
N LYS A 933 -52.65 -40.73 -1.81
CA LYS A 933 -53.80 -39.96 -1.33
C LYS A 933 -53.54 -38.56 -0.77
N ALA A 934 -53.58 -37.60 -1.68
CA ALA A 934 -54.29 -36.36 -1.42
C ALA A 934 -55.77 -36.66 -1.03
N ARG A 935 -56.18 -36.32 0.20
CA ARG A 935 -57.48 -35.66 0.52
C ARG A 935 -57.69 -35.43 2.03
N HIS A 936 -57.96 -34.15 2.33
CA HIS A 936 -58.77 -33.60 3.43
C HIS A 936 -58.17 -33.54 4.85
N HIS A 937 -57.84 -32.31 5.29
CA HIS A 937 -58.80 -31.53 6.07
C HIS A 937 -58.67 -30.01 5.85
N SER A 938 -59.73 -29.46 5.26
CA SER A 938 -60.04 -28.03 5.27
C SER A 938 -60.55 -27.62 6.65
N HIS A 939 -60.00 -26.53 7.21
CA HIS A 939 -60.77 -25.70 8.12
C HIS A 939 -61.77 -24.86 7.33
N SER A 940 -63.06 -25.12 7.56
CA SER A 940 -64.20 -24.27 7.19
C SER A 940 -64.22 -23.02 8.06
N THR A 941 -64.56 -21.82 7.57
CA THR A 941 -65.98 -21.46 7.37
C THR A 941 -66.17 -20.11 6.65
N HIS A 942 -67.06 -20.14 5.65
CA HIS A 942 -68.10 -19.16 5.31
C HIS A 942 -67.75 -17.78 4.71
N ARG A 943 -68.48 -17.22 3.73
CA ARG A 943 -69.53 -17.67 2.78
C ARG A 943 -69.81 -16.47 1.84
N VAL A 944 -70.49 -16.76 0.72
CA VAL A 944 -71.37 -15.88 -0.11
C VAL A 944 -70.86 -15.56 -1.54
N LEU A 945 -71.23 -16.46 -2.47
CA LEU A 945 -72.09 -16.21 -3.65
C LEU A 945 -71.97 -14.84 -4.36
N ALA A 946 -71.54 -14.79 -5.62
CA ALA A 946 -72.31 -15.10 -6.84
C ALA A 946 -71.84 -14.30 -8.07
N HIS A 947 -71.68 -15.04 -9.18
CA HIS A 947 -72.06 -14.71 -10.57
C HIS A 947 -71.43 -13.51 -11.28
N SER A 948 -70.66 -13.78 -12.36
CA SER A 948 -71.11 -13.81 -13.78
C SER A 948 -70.82 -12.46 -14.44
N SER A 949 -70.27 -12.29 -15.64
CA SER A 949 -70.24 -13.11 -16.86
C SER A 949 -69.42 -12.35 -17.92
N LYS A 950 -68.84 -13.10 -18.88
CA LYS A 950 -68.70 -12.81 -20.33
C LYS A 950 -67.89 -11.54 -20.72
N VAL A 951 -66.97 -11.59 -21.68
CA VAL A 951 -66.90 -12.29 -22.98
C VAL A 951 -65.46 -12.70 -23.24
#